data_AF-A0A4Z1P9V5-F1
#
_entry.id   AF-A0A4Z1P9V5-F1
#
_cell.length_a   1.000
_cell.length_b   1.000
_cell.length_c   1.000
_cell.angle_alpha   90.00
_cell.angle_beta   90.00
_cell.angle_gamma   90.00
#
_symmetry.space_group_name_H-M   'P 1'
#
loop_
_entity.id
_entity.type
_entity.pdbx_description
1 polymer ?
#
loop_
_entity_poly.entity_id
_entity_poly.type
_entity_poly.pdbx_seq_one_letter_code
_entity_poly.pdbx_strand_id
1 'polypeptide(L)'
;MTLFHVIWLARSDGKLDIRGKNALWEKNEPTSKQLDQTPDAKGVSDYYRFTSLNETKHLDWRRKLAGMLARELGYSLDKSYILHHLPENYRLYEHVKSKATDSDGKPAKNPKNHAGGGHDRQDAYLYGHPLGRKKRFRSPADFFPHLLWLVTDSKADPKNCSCKICSPDELQPVQPDTPKPTEPAKDVKPIVKQEDTSMRPMVHRNPVVEIPTQAPSNSQIRRPTSTGPPAAAPHPPQISSPAPQPSRPSPLAQPRSPDHQIDLAFGRFTFRPGELIWYNRGVAWGLAVILRRWIVGPPPSNRAYIVQPLTEPHNWDTAKVVDSEDDIRPWLAWSPPGYCHAALNHIPGLSYETADWEGIRTGLFGDPSKDMLTIDASILAGKSIDSSYTPFDFLRTAPNSEAGSETFWNGVYLGGEKLWLGDPVRLRITTGTAAENVLVVSSIIEKTISSYAAAKTTKVTLRGDIYTCANMTPPGQPPPQSQDTRTIPERMLEDLRQRNRASAAAAATSPSPQNPNPRTFYWKLLGTNSTVALADIKGRWYESSIMLPIVNTREGYLNSIKDGKIESVDVYLNARSECNRSDGIRKERREDAFGAAVPPSARVVDGFTVAPTMPERPSSAPDFQEDAVMHDAGNGLVDDFLNLDGMDGGFQGGVGGIGGGYSGQGEYFR
;
A
#
# COMPACT_ATOMS: atom_id res chain seq x y z
N MET A 1 -18.59 12.60 15.81
CA MET A 1 -18.66 12.63 14.33
C MET A 1 -17.63 13.63 13.87
N THR A 2 -16.63 13.23 13.09
CA THR A 2 -15.70 14.18 12.47
C THR A 2 -16.47 15.04 11.49
N LEU A 3 -16.42 16.37 11.67
CA LEU A 3 -17.05 17.33 10.78
C LEU A 3 -16.23 17.37 9.49
N PHE A 4 -16.75 16.79 8.41
CA PHE A 4 -16.13 16.91 7.10
C PHE A 4 -16.49 18.28 6.51
N HIS A 5 -15.50 18.95 5.91
CA HIS A 5 -15.75 20.06 5.02
C HIS A 5 -16.39 19.54 3.73
N VAL A 6 -17.59 20.04 3.45
CA VAL A 6 -18.39 19.58 2.33
C VAL A 6 -18.01 20.35 1.08
N ILE A 7 -17.52 19.64 0.07
CA ILE A 7 -17.24 20.21 -1.26
C ILE A 7 -18.47 20.01 -2.14
N TRP A 8 -18.96 21.11 -2.72
CA TRP A 8 -20.03 21.12 -3.69
C TRP A 8 -19.45 21.20 -5.10
N LEU A 9 -19.88 20.29 -5.97
CA LEU A 9 -19.45 20.29 -7.35
C LEU A 9 -20.41 21.14 -8.17
N ALA A 10 -19.89 22.15 -8.87
CA ALA A 10 -20.68 23.07 -9.67
C ALA A 10 -21.05 22.50 -11.05
N ARG A 11 -20.31 21.49 -11.53
CA ARG A 11 -20.47 20.93 -12.86
C ARG A 11 -20.52 19.41 -12.86
N SER A 12 -21.27 18.89 -13.82
CA SER A 12 -21.20 17.50 -14.25
C SER A 12 -21.40 17.38 -15.75
N ASP A 13 -20.71 16.44 -16.37
CA ASP A 13 -20.98 15.99 -17.75
C ASP A 13 -21.86 14.73 -17.78
N GLY A 14 -22.26 14.22 -16.62
CA GLY A 14 -22.96 12.95 -16.49
C GLY A 14 -24.26 12.87 -17.31
N LYS A 15 -24.49 11.74 -17.96
CA LYS A 15 -25.70 11.44 -18.75
C LYS A 15 -26.38 10.19 -18.21
N LEU A 16 -27.68 10.29 -17.90
CA LEU A 16 -28.52 9.15 -17.52
C LEU A 16 -28.89 8.27 -18.72
N ASP A 17 -29.03 8.89 -19.89
CA ASP A 17 -29.35 8.23 -21.15
C ASP A 17 -28.32 8.62 -22.21
N ILE A 18 -27.90 7.63 -23.01
CA ILE A 18 -26.92 7.80 -24.08
C ILE A 18 -27.45 7.18 -25.37
N ARG A 19 -26.96 7.67 -26.50
CA ARG A 19 -27.31 7.14 -27.82
C ARG A 19 -26.45 5.93 -28.11
N GLY A 20 -27.06 4.74 -28.10
CA GLY A 20 -26.38 3.48 -28.40
C GLY A 20 -25.94 3.37 -29.86
N LYS A 21 -25.18 2.32 -30.19
CA LYS A 21 -24.66 2.08 -31.56
C LYS A 21 -25.75 2.00 -32.64
N ASN A 22 -26.97 1.64 -32.25
CA ASN A 22 -28.13 1.54 -33.15
C ASN A 22 -28.95 2.83 -33.20
N ALA A 23 -28.38 3.96 -32.74
CA ALA A 23 -29.06 5.24 -32.58
C ALA A 23 -30.26 5.27 -31.62
N LEU A 24 -30.55 4.16 -30.94
CA LEU A 24 -31.57 4.04 -29.89
C LEU A 24 -31.06 4.62 -28.58
N TRP A 25 -31.98 5.26 -27.84
CA TRP A 25 -31.72 5.74 -26.49
C TRP A 25 -31.59 4.57 -25.53
N GLU A 26 -30.52 4.55 -24.76
CA GLU A 26 -30.24 3.52 -23.79
C GLU A 26 -29.76 4.12 -22.46
N LYS A 27 -30.12 3.53 -21.34
CA LYS A 27 -29.69 4.03 -20.03
C LYS A 27 -28.19 3.82 -19.82
N ASN A 28 -27.52 4.80 -19.22
CA ASN A 28 -26.12 4.77 -18.85
C ASN A 28 -25.93 4.07 -17.50
N GLU A 29 -26.34 2.81 -17.43
CA GLU A 29 -26.28 1.98 -16.24
C GLU A 29 -26.09 0.50 -16.64
N PRO A 30 -25.89 -0.42 -15.69
CA PRO A 30 -25.88 -1.85 -15.99
C PRO A 30 -27.13 -2.27 -16.80
N THR A 31 -26.98 -3.24 -17.69
CA THR A 31 -28.12 -3.72 -18.49
C THR A 31 -29.20 -4.36 -17.60
N SER A 32 -30.45 -4.44 -18.05
CA SER A 32 -31.52 -5.09 -17.28
C SER A 32 -31.17 -6.53 -16.88
N LYS A 33 -30.45 -7.26 -17.74
CA LYS A 33 -29.92 -8.60 -17.44
C LYS A 33 -28.86 -8.60 -16.33
N GLN A 34 -28.05 -7.54 -16.26
CA GLN A 34 -27.04 -7.39 -15.22
C GLN A 34 -27.62 -6.90 -13.89
N LEU A 35 -28.85 -6.40 -13.86
CA LEU A 35 -29.55 -6.04 -12.63
C LEU A 35 -30.39 -7.20 -12.09
N ASP A 36 -30.51 -8.28 -12.86
CA ASP A 36 -31.31 -9.45 -12.52
C ASP A 36 -30.65 -10.26 -11.41
N GLN A 37 -31.33 -10.37 -10.28
CA GLN A 37 -30.84 -11.07 -9.10
C GLN A 37 -31.17 -12.58 -9.13
N THR A 38 -31.88 -13.04 -10.15
CA THR A 38 -32.26 -14.45 -10.26
C THR A 38 -31.01 -15.33 -10.35
N PRO A 39 -30.89 -16.36 -9.48
CA PRO A 39 -29.78 -17.29 -9.56
C PRO A 39 -29.79 -18.05 -10.89
N ASP A 40 -28.60 -18.31 -11.44
CA ASP A 40 -28.43 -19.15 -12.62
C ASP A 40 -28.75 -20.63 -12.36
N ALA A 41 -28.64 -21.48 -13.38
CA ALA A 41 -28.87 -22.93 -13.26
C ALA A 41 -27.93 -23.63 -12.25
N LYS A 42 -26.86 -22.97 -11.81
CA LYS A 42 -25.92 -23.43 -10.78
C LYS A 42 -26.20 -22.79 -9.41
N GLY A 43 -27.30 -22.05 -9.28
CA GLY A 43 -27.68 -21.33 -8.08
C GLY A 43 -26.81 -20.10 -7.81
N VAL A 44 -26.10 -19.55 -8.80
CA VAL A 44 -25.25 -18.35 -8.61
C VAL A 44 -26.01 -17.11 -9.08
N SER A 45 -26.22 -16.13 -8.21
CA SER A 45 -26.70 -14.80 -8.62
C SER A 45 -25.50 -13.91 -8.88
N ASP A 46 -25.42 -13.31 -10.06
CA ASP A 46 -24.33 -12.43 -10.49
C ASP A 46 -24.95 -11.15 -11.08
N TYR A 47 -24.99 -10.08 -10.28
CA TYR A 47 -25.76 -8.88 -10.60
C TYR A 47 -25.14 -7.59 -10.06
N TYR A 48 -25.59 -6.46 -10.58
CA TYR A 48 -25.21 -5.13 -10.14
C TYR A 48 -26.34 -4.55 -9.29
N ARG A 49 -25.98 -3.91 -8.19
CA ARG A 49 -26.89 -3.24 -7.26
C ARG A 49 -26.53 -1.77 -7.16
N PHE A 50 -27.52 -0.89 -7.25
CA PHE A 50 -27.32 0.53 -7.00
C PHE A 50 -26.88 0.77 -5.55
N THR A 51 -25.87 1.61 -5.35
CA THR A 51 -25.37 1.99 -4.02
C THR A 51 -25.98 3.33 -3.61
N SER A 52 -26.72 3.39 -2.51
CA SER A 52 -27.31 4.63 -2.01
C SER A 52 -26.28 5.57 -1.37
N LEU A 53 -26.60 6.87 -1.26
CA LEU A 53 -25.71 7.92 -0.74
C LEU A 53 -25.16 7.64 0.68
N ASN A 54 -25.95 6.98 1.53
CA ASN A 54 -25.60 6.72 2.93
C ASN A 54 -24.85 5.40 3.13
N GLU A 55 -24.69 4.58 2.08
CA GLU A 55 -23.92 3.34 2.17
C GLU A 55 -22.42 3.62 2.25
N THR A 56 -21.72 2.80 3.05
CA THR A 56 -20.27 2.95 3.32
C THR A 56 -19.44 3.07 2.05
N LYS A 57 -19.78 2.31 1.01
CA LYS A 57 -19.07 2.31 -0.28
C LYS A 57 -19.23 3.64 -1.04
N HIS A 58 -20.41 4.26 -0.96
CA HIS A 58 -20.65 5.57 -1.57
C HIS A 58 -19.99 6.70 -0.76
N LEU A 59 -19.97 6.59 0.57
CA LEU A 59 -19.25 7.52 1.45
C LEU A 59 -17.74 7.47 1.19
N ASP A 60 -17.17 6.27 1.06
CA ASP A 60 -15.74 6.05 0.77
C ASP A 60 -15.33 6.69 -0.57
N TRP A 61 -16.13 6.51 -1.63
CA TRP A 61 -15.90 7.17 -2.92
C TRP A 61 -15.88 8.70 -2.78
N ARG A 62 -16.88 9.27 -2.10
CA ARG A 62 -16.98 10.74 -1.92
C ARG A 62 -15.83 11.30 -1.08
N ARG A 63 -15.39 10.61 -0.04
CA ARG A 63 -14.25 11.03 0.80
C ARG A 63 -12.94 10.98 0.03
N LYS A 64 -12.66 9.87 -0.66
CA LYS A 64 -11.43 9.71 -1.47
C LYS A 64 -11.34 10.77 -2.56
N LEU A 65 -12.43 10.99 -3.30
CA LEU A 65 -12.47 11.99 -4.35
C LEU A 65 -12.29 13.41 -3.80
N ALA A 66 -12.94 13.75 -2.68
CA ALA A 66 -12.78 15.06 -2.05
C ALA A 66 -11.37 15.29 -1.51
N GLY A 67 -10.76 14.29 -0.88
CA GLY A 67 -9.38 14.39 -0.39
C GLY A 67 -8.37 14.58 -1.53
N MET A 68 -8.55 13.85 -2.64
CA MET A 68 -7.72 14.06 -3.84
C MET A 68 -7.94 15.45 -4.45
N LEU A 69 -9.18 15.94 -4.45
CA LEU A 69 -9.52 17.25 -5.02
C LEU A 69 -8.99 18.41 -4.17
N ALA A 70 -9.13 18.32 -2.85
CA ALA A 70 -8.59 19.31 -1.91
C ALA A 70 -7.07 19.45 -2.07
N ARG A 71 -6.37 18.32 -2.23
CA ARG A 71 -4.92 18.31 -2.49
C ARG A 71 -4.55 19.01 -3.79
N GLU A 72 -5.28 18.76 -4.87
CA GLU A 72 -4.94 19.30 -6.19
C GLU A 72 -5.32 20.78 -6.35
N LEU A 73 -6.37 21.23 -5.66
CA LEU A 73 -6.81 22.63 -5.66
C LEU A 73 -6.09 23.50 -4.63
N GLY A 74 -5.11 22.93 -3.90
CA GLY A 74 -4.36 23.65 -2.87
C GLY A 74 -5.18 24.01 -1.63
N TYR A 75 -6.26 23.27 -1.35
CA TYR A 75 -6.99 23.41 -0.09
C TYR A 75 -6.20 22.82 1.07
N SER A 76 -6.49 23.35 2.25
CA SER A 76 -5.80 23.02 3.49
C SER A 76 -5.94 21.54 3.85
N LEU A 77 -4.83 20.79 3.90
CA LEU A 77 -4.83 19.33 4.13
C LEU A 77 -5.06 18.92 5.59
N ASP A 78 -5.12 19.89 6.51
CA ASP A 78 -5.51 19.72 7.92
C ASP A 78 -7.01 19.35 8.08
N LYS A 79 -7.82 19.63 7.04
CA LYS A 79 -9.25 19.41 7.03
C LYS A 79 -9.61 18.11 6.34
N SER A 80 -10.56 17.38 6.93
CA SER A 80 -11.18 16.24 6.26
C SER A 80 -12.26 16.73 5.30
N TYR A 81 -12.16 16.37 4.02
CA TYR A 81 -13.14 16.76 3.00
C TYR A 81 -14.05 15.61 2.59
N ILE A 82 -15.27 15.95 2.19
CA ILE A 82 -16.20 15.01 1.55
C ILE A 82 -16.95 15.71 0.44
N LEU A 83 -17.17 15.04 -0.70
CA LEU A 83 -18.07 15.56 -1.71
C LEU A 83 -19.50 15.50 -1.17
N HIS A 84 -20.30 16.56 -1.32
CA HIS A 84 -21.72 16.52 -0.97
C HIS A 84 -22.42 15.37 -1.71
N HIS A 85 -22.11 15.22 -2.99
CA HIS A 85 -22.62 14.19 -3.89
C HIS A 85 -21.55 13.88 -4.95
N LEU A 86 -21.67 12.74 -5.62
CA LEU A 86 -20.93 12.52 -6.87
C LEU A 86 -21.47 13.50 -7.93
N PRO A 87 -20.71 13.84 -8.99
CA PRO A 87 -21.22 14.76 -10.02
C PRO A 87 -22.59 14.31 -10.52
N GLU A 88 -23.46 15.28 -10.82
CA GLU A 88 -24.82 15.02 -11.24
C GLU A 88 -24.90 13.94 -12.34
N ASN A 89 -25.88 13.04 -12.26
CA ASN A 89 -26.07 11.90 -13.17
C ASN A 89 -24.98 10.82 -13.16
N TYR A 90 -23.95 10.93 -12.33
CA TYR A 90 -23.09 9.79 -12.03
C TYR A 90 -23.69 8.90 -10.94
N ARG A 91 -23.72 7.59 -11.18
CA ARG A 91 -24.36 6.60 -10.30
C ARG A 91 -23.41 5.46 -9.98
N LEU A 92 -23.26 5.18 -8.69
CA LEU A 92 -22.40 4.11 -8.21
C LEU A 92 -23.20 2.80 -8.13
N TYR A 93 -22.65 1.76 -8.74
CA TYR A 93 -23.17 0.40 -8.69
C TYR A 93 -22.14 -0.54 -8.08
N GLU A 94 -22.60 -1.46 -7.27
CA GLU A 94 -21.82 -2.54 -6.69
C GLU A 94 -22.11 -3.82 -7.46
N HIS A 95 -21.07 -4.54 -7.87
CA HIS A 95 -21.18 -5.87 -8.46
C HIS A 95 -21.23 -6.91 -7.33
N VAL A 96 -22.30 -7.68 -7.27
CA VAL A 96 -22.59 -8.69 -6.24
C VAL A 96 -22.67 -10.05 -6.89
N LYS A 97 -21.90 -11.00 -6.37
CA LYS A 97 -21.96 -12.40 -6.79
C LYS A 97 -22.15 -13.33 -5.59
N SER A 98 -23.31 -13.99 -5.53
CA SER A 98 -23.74 -14.85 -4.43
C SER A 98 -24.03 -16.27 -4.92
N LYS A 99 -23.91 -17.29 -4.04
CA LYS A 99 -24.29 -18.68 -4.34
C LYS A 99 -25.44 -19.10 -3.41
N ALA A 100 -26.49 -19.69 -3.98
CA ALA A 100 -27.72 -20.13 -3.30
C ALA A 100 -27.58 -21.49 -2.60
N THR A 101 -26.58 -22.29 -2.97
CA THR A 101 -26.29 -23.60 -2.36
C THR A 101 -24.80 -23.72 -2.02
N ASP A 102 -24.52 -24.16 -0.79
CA ASP A 102 -23.18 -24.61 -0.41
C ASP A 102 -22.89 -25.99 -1.01
N SER A 103 -21.61 -26.37 -1.03
CA SER A 103 -21.09 -27.63 -1.61
C SER A 103 -21.74 -28.91 -1.06
N ASP A 104 -22.46 -28.82 0.06
CA ASP A 104 -23.16 -29.93 0.74
C ASP A 104 -24.67 -30.00 0.45
N GLY A 105 -25.20 -29.27 -0.54
CA GLY A 105 -26.59 -29.42 -1.00
C GLY A 105 -27.66 -28.90 -0.03
N LYS A 106 -27.29 -28.12 1.00
CA LYS A 106 -28.23 -27.45 1.90
C LYS A 106 -28.63 -26.07 1.36
N PRO A 107 -29.90 -25.64 1.52
CA PRO A 107 -30.33 -24.31 1.10
C PRO A 107 -29.59 -23.25 1.92
N ALA A 108 -28.93 -22.30 1.25
CA ALA A 108 -28.24 -21.21 1.92
C ALA A 108 -29.25 -20.40 2.74
N LYS A 109 -29.02 -20.31 4.06
CA LYS A 109 -29.85 -19.47 4.95
C LYS A 109 -29.81 -18.02 4.42
N ASN A 110 -30.98 -17.39 4.38
CA ASN A 110 -31.29 -16.03 3.88
C ASN A 110 -30.10 -15.07 3.73
N PRO A 111 -30.06 -14.25 2.64
CA PRO A 111 -28.96 -13.34 2.35
C PRO A 111 -28.81 -12.29 3.45
N LYS A 112 -27.96 -12.60 4.43
CA LYS A 112 -27.51 -11.64 5.43
C LYS A 112 -26.48 -10.76 4.75
N ASN A 113 -26.88 -9.53 4.44
CA ASN A 113 -25.96 -8.44 4.17
C ASN A 113 -25.07 -8.29 5.42
N HIS A 114 -23.89 -8.91 5.46
CA HIS A 114 -22.68 -8.44 6.18
C HIS A 114 -21.54 -9.49 6.11
N ALA A 115 -20.40 -9.03 5.58
CA ALA A 115 -19.03 -9.20 6.09
C ALA A 115 -18.42 -10.59 6.36
N GLY A 116 -19.08 -11.71 6.07
CA GLY A 116 -18.46 -13.01 6.29
C GLY A 116 -19.15 -14.15 5.55
N GLY A 117 -18.68 -14.46 4.33
CA GLY A 117 -19.10 -15.69 3.65
C GLY A 117 -19.15 -15.57 2.13
N GLY A 118 -18.14 -16.13 1.47
CA GLY A 118 -18.25 -16.74 0.14
C GLY A 118 -18.63 -15.86 -1.06
N HIS A 119 -18.69 -14.54 -0.92
CA HIS A 119 -18.91 -13.67 -2.07
C HIS A 119 -17.59 -13.37 -2.77
N ASP A 120 -17.58 -13.62 -4.08
CA ASP A 120 -16.57 -13.12 -5.01
C ASP A 120 -16.45 -11.58 -4.86
N ARG A 121 -15.31 -11.00 -5.24
CA ARG A 121 -15.00 -9.56 -5.01
C ARG A 121 -16.20 -8.65 -5.32
N GLN A 122 -16.61 -7.81 -4.35
CA GLN A 122 -17.68 -6.82 -4.57
C GLN A 122 -17.10 -5.53 -5.14
N ASP A 123 -16.80 -5.53 -6.43
CA ASP A 123 -16.26 -4.36 -7.12
C ASP A 123 -17.30 -3.24 -7.25
N ALA A 124 -16.84 -1.98 -7.22
CA ALA A 124 -17.69 -0.80 -7.40
C ALA A 124 -17.43 -0.19 -8.78
N TYR A 125 -18.51 0.23 -9.45
CA TYR A 125 -18.45 0.81 -10.78
C TYR A 125 -19.25 2.10 -10.83
N LEU A 126 -18.60 3.18 -11.21
CA LEU A 126 -19.23 4.48 -11.40
C LEU A 126 -19.64 4.65 -12.87
N TYR A 127 -20.95 4.71 -13.10
CA TYR A 127 -21.57 4.96 -14.39
C TYR A 127 -21.99 6.44 -14.52
N GLY A 128 -22.16 6.93 -15.74
CA GLY A 128 -22.58 8.32 -16.01
C GLY A 128 -21.81 9.00 -17.14
N HIS A 129 -20.64 8.48 -17.54
CA HIS A 129 -19.80 9.10 -18.56
C HIS A 129 -20.52 9.28 -19.92
N PRO A 130 -20.37 10.41 -20.64
CA PRO A 130 -21.06 10.68 -21.92
C PRO A 130 -20.85 9.63 -23.01
N LEU A 131 -19.67 8.99 -23.04
CA LEU A 131 -19.34 7.91 -23.97
C LEU A 131 -20.06 6.57 -23.68
N GLY A 132 -20.93 6.54 -22.66
CA GLY A 132 -21.89 5.47 -22.43
C GLY A 132 -21.49 4.39 -21.44
N ARG A 133 -22.41 3.43 -21.23
CA ARG A 133 -22.34 2.41 -20.16
C ARG A 133 -21.08 1.54 -20.14
N LYS A 134 -20.39 1.41 -21.28
CA LYS A 134 -19.14 0.63 -21.38
C LYS A 134 -17.94 1.41 -20.83
N LYS A 135 -18.03 2.74 -20.82
CA LYS A 135 -17.01 3.67 -20.35
C LYS A 135 -17.30 4.07 -18.91
N ARG A 136 -17.20 3.09 -18.00
CA ARG A 136 -17.41 3.26 -16.55
C ARG A 136 -16.08 3.28 -15.81
N PHE A 137 -16.03 3.97 -14.69
CA PHE A 137 -14.84 4.02 -13.83
C PHE A 137 -14.91 2.90 -12.77
N ARG A 138 -13.78 2.27 -12.45
CA ARG A 138 -13.73 1.11 -11.53
C ARG A 138 -13.18 1.46 -10.14
N SER A 139 -12.69 2.69 -9.96
CA SER A 139 -12.15 3.17 -8.70
C SER A 139 -12.24 4.70 -8.61
N PRO A 140 -12.14 5.29 -7.41
CA PRO A 140 -12.00 6.74 -7.26
C PRO A 140 -10.79 7.30 -8.02
N ALA A 141 -9.65 6.59 -7.99
CA ALA A 141 -8.43 7.00 -8.69
C ALA A 141 -8.61 7.00 -10.21
N ASP A 142 -9.37 6.04 -10.77
CA ASP A 142 -9.72 6.03 -12.20
C ASP A 142 -10.55 7.25 -12.61
N PHE A 143 -11.45 7.69 -11.72
CA PHE A 143 -12.37 8.79 -11.97
C PHE A 143 -11.75 10.16 -11.71
N PHE A 144 -10.75 10.23 -10.82
CA PHE A 144 -10.21 11.49 -10.33
C PHE A 144 -9.71 12.44 -11.43
N PRO A 145 -8.96 12.01 -12.47
CA PRO A 145 -8.56 12.92 -13.55
C PRO A 145 -9.75 13.55 -14.28
N HIS A 146 -10.88 12.82 -14.38
CA HIS A 146 -12.12 13.33 -14.96
C HIS A 146 -12.82 14.31 -14.02
N LEU A 147 -12.87 14.00 -12.72
CA LEU A 147 -13.40 14.91 -11.71
C LEU A 147 -12.60 16.21 -11.61
N LEU A 148 -11.27 16.12 -11.69
CA LEU A 148 -10.39 17.28 -11.68
C LEU A 148 -10.67 18.16 -12.89
N TRP A 149 -10.69 17.58 -14.10
CA TRP A 149 -11.11 18.29 -15.30
C TRP A 149 -12.48 18.94 -15.13
N LEU A 150 -13.47 18.23 -14.56
CA LEU A 150 -14.80 18.77 -14.29
C LEU A 150 -14.80 20.03 -13.41
N VAL A 151 -13.80 20.23 -12.55
CA VAL A 151 -13.74 21.41 -11.66
C VAL A 151 -12.71 22.47 -12.07
N THR A 152 -11.67 22.12 -12.85
CA THR A 152 -10.60 23.06 -13.23
C THR A 152 -10.73 23.63 -14.64
N ASP A 153 -11.29 22.87 -15.59
CA ASP A 153 -11.34 23.32 -16.98
C ASP A 153 -12.53 24.26 -17.22
N SER A 154 -12.28 25.56 -17.36
CA SER A 154 -13.35 26.57 -17.53
C SER A 154 -14.15 26.42 -18.83
N LYS A 155 -13.58 25.79 -19.87
CA LYS A 155 -14.20 25.64 -21.19
C LYS A 155 -15.02 24.36 -21.36
N ALA A 156 -14.95 23.46 -20.39
CA ALA A 156 -15.53 22.11 -20.48
C ALA A 156 -15.12 21.37 -21.76
N ASP A 157 -13.89 21.57 -22.25
CA ASP A 157 -13.40 20.92 -23.47
C ASP A 157 -12.98 19.48 -23.12
N PRO A 158 -13.66 18.44 -23.66
CA PRO A 158 -13.30 17.05 -23.37
C PRO A 158 -11.87 16.69 -23.76
N LYS A 159 -11.23 17.45 -24.67
CA LYS A 159 -9.82 17.24 -25.06
C LYS A 159 -8.83 17.63 -23.97
N ASN A 160 -9.23 18.49 -23.03
CA ASN A 160 -8.40 18.85 -21.89
C ASN A 160 -8.47 17.81 -20.76
N CYS A 161 -9.29 16.77 -20.91
CA CYS A 161 -9.42 15.72 -19.91
C CYS A 161 -8.35 14.64 -20.09
N SER A 162 -7.54 14.43 -19.05
CA SER A 162 -6.48 13.40 -19.02
C SER A 162 -6.96 12.03 -18.53
N CYS A 163 -8.27 11.84 -18.33
CA CYS A 163 -8.78 10.55 -17.86
C CYS A 163 -8.64 9.48 -18.94
N LYS A 164 -8.42 8.22 -18.53
CA LYS A 164 -8.25 7.07 -19.43
C LYS A 164 -9.43 6.80 -20.38
N ILE A 165 -10.58 7.42 -20.11
CA ILE A 165 -11.79 7.25 -20.92
C ILE A 165 -11.84 8.30 -22.05
N CYS A 166 -11.48 9.54 -21.77
CA CYS A 166 -11.42 10.64 -22.73
C CYS A 166 -10.15 10.59 -23.59
N SER A 167 -9.03 10.15 -23.00
CA SER A 167 -7.70 10.09 -23.64
C SER A 167 -7.10 8.68 -23.54
N PRO A 168 -7.67 7.68 -24.27
CA PRO A 168 -7.05 6.36 -24.38
C PRO A 168 -5.83 6.43 -25.32
N ASP A 169 -4.62 6.19 -24.78
CA ASP A 169 -3.35 5.91 -25.49
C ASP A 169 -2.47 7.07 -26.03
N GLU A 170 -2.17 8.12 -25.24
CA GLU A 170 -1.16 9.14 -25.65
C GLU A 170 0.11 9.27 -24.77
N LEU A 171 0.37 8.37 -23.81
CA LEU A 171 1.57 8.45 -22.96
C LEU A 171 2.37 7.13 -22.87
N GLN A 172 2.68 6.51 -24.01
CA GLN A 172 3.88 5.67 -24.11
C GLN A 172 4.95 6.45 -24.89
N PRO A 173 6.15 6.68 -24.34
CA PRO A 173 7.24 7.29 -25.10
C PRO A 173 7.62 6.36 -26.26
N VAL A 174 7.66 6.95 -27.45
CA VAL A 174 8.09 6.32 -28.71
C VAL A 174 9.48 5.70 -28.51
N GLN A 175 9.57 4.37 -28.51
CA GLN A 175 10.83 3.67 -28.74
C GLN A 175 11.06 3.56 -30.26
N PRO A 176 12.30 3.70 -30.75
CA PRO A 176 12.59 3.72 -32.17
C PRO A 176 12.34 2.37 -32.86
N ASP A 177 11.88 2.47 -34.11
CA ASP A 177 11.29 1.43 -34.95
C ASP A 177 12.07 0.11 -35.03
N THR A 178 11.37 -1.00 -34.77
CA THR A 178 11.69 -2.31 -35.33
C THR A 178 10.42 -2.98 -35.86
N PRO A 179 10.36 -3.38 -37.14
CA PRO A 179 9.15 -3.99 -37.70
C PRO A 179 9.05 -5.45 -37.26
N LYS A 180 7.93 -5.81 -36.63
CA LYS A 180 7.57 -7.22 -36.36
C LYS A 180 6.31 -7.65 -37.12
N PRO A 181 6.23 -8.96 -37.43
CA PRO A 181 5.44 -9.50 -38.54
C PRO A 181 4.00 -9.76 -38.16
N THR A 182 3.13 -9.55 -39.14
CA THR A 182 1.69 -9.85 -39.10
C THR A 182 1.44 -11.34 -39.33
N GLU A 183 0.66 -11.97 -38.45
CA GLU A 183 0.03 -13.27 -38.67
C GLU A 183 -1.36 -13.32 -38.00
N PRO A 184 -2.29 -14.18 -38.44
CA PRO A 184 -3.53 -13.71 -39.05
C PRO A 184 -4.79 -14.03 -38.24
N ALA A 185 -5.84 -13.27 -38.53
CA ALA A 185 -7.19 -13.46 -38.02
C ALA A 185 -7.79 -14.79 -38.54
N LYS A 186 -8.42 -15.55 -37.62
CA LYS A 186 -9.19 -16.75 -37.95
C LYS A 186 -10.61 -16.39 -38.39
N ASP A 187 -10.97 -17.04 -39.49
CA ASP A 187 -12.22 -17.02 -40.24
C ASP A 187 -13.53 -17.19 -39.43
N VAL A 188 -14.54 -16.45 -39.89
CA VAL A 188 -15.95 -16.81 -39.85
C VAL A 188 -16.29 -17.60 -41.12
N LYS A 189 -16.96 -18.74 -40.97
CA LYS A 189 -17.38 -19.66 -42.04
C LYS A 189 -18.62 -19.17 -42.84
N PRO A 190 -18.88 -19.75 -44.04
CA PRO A 190 -19.16 -19.02 -45.28
C PRO A 190 -20.60 -19.19 -45.81
N ILE A 191 -20.94 -18.45 -46.88
CA ILE A 191 -21.97 -18.85 -47.85
C ILE A 191 -21.56 -18.40 -49.28
N VAL A 192 -21.31 -19.43 -50.13
CA VAL A 192 -21.73 -19.62 -51.54
C VAL A 192 -21.05 -18.89 -52.72
N LYS A 193 -20.44 -19.74 -53.58
CA LYS A 193 -20.22 -19.70 -55.06
C LYS A 193 -19.36 -18.56 -55.64
N GLN A 194 -18.53 -18.72 -56.66
CA GLN A 194 -18.32 -19.75 -57.70
C GLN A 194 -16.93 -19.48 -58.36
N GLU A 195 -16.27 -20.52 -58.89
CA GLU A 195 -15.56 -20.63 -60.20
C GLU A 195 -14.73 -19.41 -60.73
N ASP A 196 -13.52 -19.50 -61.32
CA ASP A 196 -12.73 -20.57 -61.95
C ASP A 196 -11.33 -19.98 -62.33
N THR A 197 -10.34 -20.84 -62.62
CA THR A 197 -9.11 -20.62 -63.44
C THR A 197 -8.06 -19.57 -62.99
N SER A 198 -6.72 -19.68 -63.19
CA SER A 198 -5.80 -20.69 -63.73
C SER A 198 -4.34 -20.17 -63.55
N MET A 199 -3.38 -21.12 -63.56
CA MET A 199 -1.96 -21.00 -63.97
C MET A 199 -0.85 -20.48 -63.01
N ARG A 200 0.05 -21.44 -62.69
CA ARG A 200 1.52 -21.41 -62.42
C ARG A 200 2.33 -20.73 -63.58
N PRO A 201 3.68 -20.47 -63.54
CA PRO A 201 4.75 -21.32 -62.95
C PRO A 201 6.14 -20.71 -62.55
N MET A 202 7.02 -21.59 -61.98
CA MET A 202 8.53 -21.68 -62.11
C MET A 202 9.41 -20.53 -61.49
N VAL A 203 10.67 -20.65 -60.98
CA VAL A 203 11.75 -21.68 -60.94
C VAL A 203 12.99 -21.23 -60.09
N HIS A 204 13.70 -22.21 -59.46
CA HIS A 204 15.17 -22.28 -59.11
C HIS A 204 15.80 -21.33 -58.04
N ARG A 205 16.91 -21.63 -57.31
CA ARG A 205 17.82 -22.79 -57.05
C ARG A 205 18.71 -22.47 -55.81
N ASN A 206 19.33 -23.51 -55.23
CA ASN A 206 20.24 -23.61 -54.04
C ASN A 206 21.55 -22.76 -54.07
N PRO A 207 22.40 -22.81 -53.01
CA PRO A 207 23.41 -23.89 -52.90
C PRO A 207 23.63 -24.54 -51.50
N VAL A 208 24.39 -25.63 -51.54
CA VAL A 208 24.73 -26.67 -50.56
C VAL A 208 26.26 -26.65 -50.29
N VAL A 209 26.71 -27.06 -49.10
CA VAL A 209 27.99 -27.78 -48.82
C VAL A 209 27.83 -28.50 -47.45
N GLU A 210 28.57 -29.54 -47.04
CA GLU A 210 28.78 -30.94 -47.45
C GLU A 210 29.57 -31.62 -46.26
N ILE A 211 29.66 -32.95 -46.23
CA ILE A 211 29.96 -33.82 -45.05
C ILE A 211 31.46 -34.23 -45.02
N PRO A 212 31.98 -35.04 -44.06
CA PRO A 212 32.02 -36.50 -44.32
C PRO A 212 31.87 -37.47 -43.13
N THR A 213 31.57 -38.71 -43.54
CA THR A 213 31.09 -39.95 -42.90
C THR A 213 32.21 -40.93 -42.50
N GLN A 214 31.93 -41.95 -41.67
CA GLN A 214 32.40 -43.34 -41.91
C GLN A 214 31.56 -44.41 -41.15
N ALA A 215 31.35 -45.56 -41.81
CA ALA A 215 30.66 -46.81 -41.41
C ALA A 215 31.73 -47.93 -41.14
N PRO A 216 31.50 -49.29 -41.11
CA PRO A 216 30.34 -50.12 -41.53
C PRO A 216 30.03 -51.46 -40.77
N SER A 217 28.86 -52.07 -41.12
CA SER A 217 28.52 -53.52 -41.40
C SER A 217 28.79 -54.65 -40.36
N ASN A 218 28.12 -55.83 -40.30
CA ASN A 218 27.15 -56.55 -41.15
C ASN A 218 26.53 -57.79 -40.40
N SER A 219 25.36 -58.28 -40.89
CA SER A 219 24.84 -59.70 -40.92
C SER A 219 24.56 -60.49 -39.62
N GLN A 220 23.57 -61.41 -39.46
CA GLN A 220 22.44 -61.96 -40.25
C GLN A 220 21.56 -62.88 -39.34
N ILE A 221 20.22 -62.81 -39.51
CA ILE A 221 19.20 -63.89 -39.65
C ILE A 221 19.29 -65.20 -38.79
N ARG A 222 18.23 -65.50 -37.99
CA ARG A 222 17.37 -66.73 -38.07
C ARG A 222 16.31 -66.85 -36.94
N ARG A 223 15.06 -67.12 -37.33
CA ARG A 223 13.98 -67.82 -36.56
C ARG A 223 13.97 -69.30 -37.06
N PRO A 224 13.47 -70.35 -36.34
CA PRO A 224 12.12 -70.39 -35.73
C PRO A 224 11.89 -71.25 -34.45
N THR A 225 10.67 -71.09 -33.87
CA THR A 225 9.79 -72.06 -33.16
C THR A 225 10.28 -72.93 -31.98
N SER A 226 9.71 -72.74 -30.77
CA SER A 226 8.59 -73.53 -30.18
C SER A 226 8.60 -73.59 -28.64
N THR A 227 7.39 -73.48 -28.07
CA THR A 227 6.87 -74.06 -26.79
C THR A 227 7.48 -73.71 -25.43
N GLY A 228 6.66 -73.09 -24.56
CA GLY A 228 6.71 -73.27 -23.09
C GLY A 228 6.52 -71.99 -22.26
N PRO A 229 5.53 -71.91 -21.33
CA PRO A 229 5.28 -70.77 -20.43
C PRO A 229 6.20 -70.86 -19.17
N PRO A 230 6.22 -69.96 -18.16
CA PRO A 230 5.27 -68.92 -17.75
C PRO A 230 5.96 -67.63 -17.18
N ALA A 231 5.22 -66.89 -16.36
CA ALA A 231 5.62 -65.86 -15.38
C ALA A 231 5.41 -64.40 -15.81
N ALA A 232 4.25 -63.86 -15.42
CA ALA A 232 3.99 -62.43 -15.37
C ALA A 232 4.96 -61.76 -14.38
N ALA A 233 5.83 -60.91 -14.91
CA ALA A 233 6.72 -60.05 -14.16
C ALA A 233 5.93 -58.90 -13.50
N PRO A 234 6.36 -58.42 -12.32
CA PRO A 234 5.63 -57.46 -11.51
C PRO A 234 5.61 -56.07 -12.17
N HIS A 235 4.45 -55.42 -12.14
CA HIS A 235 4.31 -54.02 -12.48
C HIS A 235 5.16 -53.15 -11.54
N PRO A 236 5.91 -52.14 -12.06
CA PRO A 236 6.55 -51.14 -11.21
C PRO A 236 5.47 -50.35 -10.45
N PRO A 237 5.69 -50.02 -9.17
CA PRO A 237 4.70 -49.28 -8.38
C PRO A 237 4.48 -47.91 -9.02
N GLN A 238 3.23 -47.65 -9.42
CA GLN A 238 2.76 -46.31 -9.72
C GLN A 238 2.95 -45.47 -8.47
N ILE A 239 3.90 -44.53 -8.53
CA ILE A 239 4.07 -43.49 -7.53
C ILE A 239 2.79 -42.65 -7.59
N SER A 240 1.86 -42.94 -6.69
CA SER A 240 0.69 -42.12 -6.43
C SER A 240 1.18 -40.74 -6.00
N SER A 241 0.88 -39.72 -6.82
CA SER A 241 1.02 -38.32 -6.43
C SER A 241 0.37 -38.11 -5.06
N PRO A 242 1.07 -37.53 -4.07
CA PRO A 242 0.47 -37.30 -2.76
C PRO A 242 -0.74 -36.38 -2.91
N ALA A 243 -1.86 -36.75 -2.29
CA ALA A 243 -3.00 -35.85 -2.13
C ALA A 243 -2.53 -34.51 -1.51
N PRO A 244 -3.14 -33.36 -1.89
CA PRO A 244 -2.77 -32.07 -1.34
C PRO A 244 -2.91 -32.10 0.19
N GLN A 245 -1.79 -32.06 0.90
CA GLN A 245 -1.78 -31.96 2.35
C GLN A 245 -2.47 -30.65 2.76
N PRO A 246 -3.21 -30.64 3.89
CA PRO A 246 -3.74 -29.41 4.44
C PRO A 246 -2.60 -28.40 4.66
N SER A 247 -2.80 -27.17 4.21
CA SER A 247 -1.84 -26.06 4.32
C SER A 247 -1.52 -25.78 5.79
N ARG A 248 -0.44 -26.37 6.30
CA ARG A 248 0.05 -26.10 7.65
C ARG A 248 0.93 -24.86 7.64
N PRO A 249 0.75 -23.93 8.60
CA PRO A 249 1.62 -22.77 8.70
C PRO A 249 3.07 -23.17 8.96
N SER A 250 3.98 -22.36 8.43
CA SER A 250 5.42 -22.47 8.56
C SER A 250 5.86 -22.10 9.99
N PRO A 251 6.89 -22.76 10.56
CA PRO A 251 7.44 -22.34 11.84
C PRO A 251 8.07 -20.94 11.71
N LEU A 252 8.00 -20.15 12.79
CA LEU A 252 8.65 -18.84 12.84
C LEU A 252 10.16 -18.96 12.74
N ALA A 253 10.78 -18.02 12.01
CA ALA A 253 12.22 -17.88 11.99
C ALA A 253 12.74 -17.52 13.39
N GLN A 254 13.82 -18.18 13.82
CA GLN A 254 14.45 -17.88 15.09
C GLN A 254 15.31 -16.62 14.97
N PRO A 255 15.24 -15.68 15.94
CA PRO A 255 16.09 -14.51 15.95
C PRO A 255 17.57 -14.90 15.95
N ARG A 256 18.39 -14.18 15.17
CA ARG A 256 19.83 -14.50 15.01
C ARG A 256 20.77 -13.52 15.71
N SER A 257 20.25 -12.38 16.16
CA SER A 257 21.01 -11.36 16.88
C SER A 257 20.18 -10.79 18.05
N PRO A 258 20.83 -10.14 19.04
CA PRO A 258 20.11 -9.46 20.11
C PRO A 258 19.12 -8.41 19.57
N ASP A 259 19.54 -7.63 18.57
CA ASP A 259 18.68 -6.61 17.95
C ASP A 259 17.48 -7.19 17.23
N HIS A 260 17.68 -8.31 16.54
CA HIS A 260 16.59 -9.07 15.92
C HIS A 260 15.59 -9.54 17.00
N GLN A 261 16.09 -10.06 18.13
CA GLN A 261 15.22 -10.50 19.24
C GLN A 261 14.44 -9.33 19.85
N ILE A 262 15.08 -8.18 20.03
CA ILE A 262 14.47 -6.97 20.58
C ILE A 262 13.41 -6.41 19.64
N ASP A 263 13.70 -6.35 18.35
CA ASP A 263 12.80 -5.80 17.33
C ASP A 263 11.56 -6.66 17.09
N LEU A 264 11.62 -7.94 17.46
CA LEU A 264 10.49 -8.87 17.44
C LEU A 264 9.71 -8.92 18.76
N ALA A 265 10.18 -8.27 19.82
CA ALA A 265 9.49 -8.22 21.11
C ALA A 265 8.41 -7.14 21.13
N PHE A 266 7.24 -7.45 21.72
CA PHE A 266 6.16 -6.48 21.88
C PHE A 266 6.53 -5.35 22.85
N GLY A 267 6.25 -4.10 22.47
CA GLY A 267 6.37 -2.93 23.35
C GLY A 267 7.79 -2.57 23.79
N ARG A 268 8.83 -3.16 23.16
CA ARG A 268 10.23 -2.86 23.47
C ARG A 268 10.71 -1.59 22.77
N PHE A 269 10.80 -1.63 21.44
CA PHE A 269 11.13 -0.50 20.60
C PHE A 269 10.30 -0.55 19.32
N THR A 270 9.49 0.47 19.09
CA THR A 270 8.67 0.56 17.88
C THR A 270 9.51 0.99 16.68
N PHE A 271 10.42 1.93 16.93
CA PHE A 271 11.33 2.50 15.95
C PHE A 271 12.72 1.87 16.05
N ARG A 272 13.36 1.66 14.90
CA ARG A 272 14.57 0.84 14.78
C ARG A 272 15.77 1.65 14.26
N PRO A 273 17.01 1.34 14.66
CA PRO A 273 18.20 1.98 14.12
C PRO A 273 18.27 1.85 12.60
N GLY A 274 18.54 2.96 11.93
CA GLY A 274 18.61 3.11 10.48
C GLY A 274 17.28 3.44 9.81
N GLU A 275 16.18 3.55 10.55
CA GLU A 275 14.88 3.95 9.99
C GLU A 275 14.81 5.46 9.72
N LEU A 276 14.11 5.81 8.63
CA LEU A 276 13.68 7.17 8.31
C LEU A 276 12.39 7.46 9.07
N ILE A 277 12.36 8.60 9.75
CA ILE A 277 11.26 9.02 10.60
C ILE A 277 10.94 10.50 10.42
N TRP A 278 9.72 10.85 10.77
CA TRP A 278 9.41 12.21 11.17
C TRP A 278 9.76 12.37 12.65
N TYR A 279 10.35 13.50 13.02
CA TYR A 279 10.61 13.84 14.41
C TYR A 279 10.19 15.28 14.71
N ASN A 280 9.72 15.52 15.93
CA ASN A 280 9.31 16.84 16.38
C ASN A 280 10.55 17.71 16.69
N ARG A 281 10.58 18.92 16.13
CA ARG A 281 11.63 19.94 16.34
C ARG A 281 11.15 21.06 17.27
N GLY A 282 9.99 20.91 17.91
CA GLY A 282 9.34 21.91 18.76
C GLY A 282 8.21 22.61 18.02
N VAL A 283 8.54 23.49 17.08
CA VAL A 283 7.55 24.25 16.28
C VAL A 283 7.16 23.55 14.97
N ALA A 284 7.80 22.43 14.66
CA ALA A 284 7.80 21.84 13.32
C ALA A 284 8.18 20.36 13.33
N TRP A 285 7.64 19.59 12.39
CA TRP A 285 8.13 18.24 12.10
C TRP A 285 9.28 18.29 11.08
N GLY A 286 10.34 17.53 11.34
CA GLY A 286 11.47 17.36 10.42
C GLY A 286 11.69 15.89 10.06
N LEU A 287 12.57 15.66 9.08
CA LEU A 287 12.98 14.31 8.67
C LEU A 287 14.37 13.98 9.21
N ALA A 288 14.49 12.79 9.77
CA ALA A 288 15.75 12.29 10.31
C ALA A 288 15.87 10.78 10.17
N VAL A 289 17.09 10.29 10.31
CA VAL A 289 17.37 8.85 10.44
C VAL A 289 17.76 8.52 11.87
N ILE A 290 17.27 7.40 12.38
CA ILE A 290 17.63 6.93 13.73
C ILE A 290 19.04 6.34 13.66
N LEU A 291 19.97 6.93 14.41
CA LEU A 291 21.34 6.39 14.51
C LEU A 291 21.46 5.38 15.65
N ARG A 292 20.77 5.61 16.77
CA ARG A 292 20.91 4.79 17.98
C ARG A 292 19.64 4.86 18.83
N ARG A 293 19.43 3.86 19.68
CA ARG A 293 18.38 3.84 20.70
C ARG A 293 18.88 3.34 22.05
N TRP A 294 18.17 3.65 23.13
CA TRP A 294 18.40 3.07 24.46
C TRP A 294 17.14 3.18 25.34
N ILE A 295 17.17 2.49 26.47
CA ILE A 295 16.13 2.53 27.50
C ILE A 295 16.52 3.55 28.58
N VAL A 296 15.57 4.40 28.97
CA VAL A 296 15.70 5.42 30.02
C VAL A 296 14.97 4.96 31.28
N GLY A 297 15.73 4.68 32.35
CA GLY A 297 15.18 4.29 33.67
C GLY A 297 14.66 2.85 33.75
N PRO A 298 14.02 2.46 34.88
CA PRO A 298 13.40 1.14 35.08
C PRO A 298 12.00 1.03 34.44
N PRO A 299 11.55 -0.18 34.07
CA PRO A 299 10.22 -0.48 33.48
C PRO A 299 9.04 0.21 34.20
N PRO A 300 8.07 0.83 33.49
CA PRO A 300 7.91 0.95 32.03
C PRO A 300 8.73 2.12 31.45
N SER A 301 10.05 1.99 31.54
CA SER A 301 11.13 2.88 31.12
C SER A 301 10.91 3.52 29.76
N ASN A 302 11.08 4.84 29.65
CA ASN A 302 11.01 5.56 28.37
C ASN A 302 12.07 5.07 27.39
N ARG A 303 11.82 5.26 26.10
CA ARG A 303 12.75 4.93 25.03
C ARG A 303 13.33 6.24 24.51
N ALA A 304 14.62 6.26 24.31
CA ALA A 304 15.29 7.42 23.75
C ALA A 304 16.12 7.04 22.53
N TYR A 305 16.30 8.01 21.64
CA TYR A 305 16.86 7.86 20.33
C TYR A 305 17.86 8.98 20.05
N ILE A 306 18.97 8.67 19.37
CA ILE A 306 19.72 9.69 18.64
C ILE A 306 19.22 9.66 17.21
N VAL A 307 18.81 10.81 16.71
CA VAL A 307 18.35 11.02 15.34
C VAL A 307 19.27 12.01 14.63
N GLN A 308 19.59 11.75 13.37
CA GLN A 308 20.36 12.64 12.52
C GLN A 308 19.42 13.31 11.51
N PRO A 309 19.20 14.64 11.62
CA PRO A 309 18.42 15.37 10.62
C PRO A 309 19.02 15.21 9.22
N LEU A 310 18.15 15.12 8.22
CA LEU A 310 18.53 15.12 6.82
C LEU A 310 18.67 16.56 6.32
N THR A 311 19.82 16.87 5.74
CA THR A 311 20.14 18.23 5.25
C THR A 311 20.71 18.19 3.84
N GLU A 312 21.05 19.36 3.30
CA GLU A 312 21.83 19.51 2.08
C GLU A 312 23.28 19.03 2.28
N PRO A 313 24.00 18.73 1.18
CA PRO A 313 25.38 18.27 1.28
C PRO A 313 26.30 19.30 1.93
N HIS A 314 27.18 18.83 2.81
CA HIS A 314 28.25 19.61 3.47
C HIS A 314 27.81 20.63 4.52
N ASN A 315 26.50 20.77 4.80
CA ASN A 315 25.99 21.63 5.86
C ASN A 315 25.04 20.85 6.78
N TRP A 316 25.62 19.95 7.57
CA TRP A 316 24.85 19.03 8.39
C TRP A 316 24.45 19.63 9.73
N ASP A 317 23.20 19.45 10.09
CA ASP A 317 22.72 19.73 11.44
C ASP A 317 23.27 18.71 12.44
N THR A 318 23.43 19.15 13.69
CA THR A 318 23.85 18.27 14.78
C THR A 318 22.77 17.24 15.09
N ALA A 319 23.18 16.00 15.32
CA ALA A 319 22.29 14.94 15.80
C ALA A 319 21.55 15.36 17.08
N LYS A 320 20.30 14.91 17.20
CA LYS A 320 19.39 15.28 18.29
C LYS A 320 19.03 14.05 19.12
N VAL A 321 18.81 14.26 20.41
CA VAL A 321 18.24 13.24 21.29
C VAL A 321 16.73 13.45 21.33
N VAL A 322 15.99 12.37 21.11
CA VAL A 322 14.53 12.33 21.26
C VAL A 322 14.22 11.31 22.36
N ASP A 323 13.61 11.74 23.45
CA ASP A 323 13.36 10.95 24.67
C ASP A 323 11.90 10.49 24.82
N SER A 324 11.05 10.85 23.86
CA SER A 324 9.66 10.42 23.76
C SER A 324 9.35 9.84 22.38
N GLU A 325 8.66 8.70 22.34
CA GLU A 325 8.12 8.15 21.08
C GLU A 325 6.94 8.97 20.55
N ASP A 326 6.30 9.81 21.38
CA ASP A 326 5.24 10.73 20.95
C ASP A 326 5.79 11.84 20.04
N ASP A 327 7.11 12.06 20.03
CA ASP A 327 7.81 13.01 19.16
C ASP A 327 8.36 12.36 17.89
N ILE A 328 7.96 11.12 17.59
CA ILE A 328 8.41 10.37 16.41
C ILE A 328 7.20 9.82 15.65
N ARG A 329 7.23 9.86 14.32
CA ARG A 329 6.30 9.11 13.47
C ARG A 329 7.05 8.26 12.45
N PRO A 330 6.53 7.08 12.07
CA PRO A 330 7.08 6.34 10.94
C PRO A 330 7.06 7.21 9.68
N TRP A 331 8.03 7.04 8.77
CA TRP A 331 8.06 7.74 7.48
C TRP A 331 6.69 7.70 6.77
N LEU A 332 6.04 6.54 6.79
CA LEU A 332 4.75 6.30 6.14
C LEU A 332 3.54 6.85 6.91
N ALA A 333 3.71 7.58 8.01
CA ALA A 333 2.60 8.25 8.68
C ALA A 333 2.02 9.39 7.83
N TRP A 334 2.87 10.08 7.06
CA TRP A 334 2.47 11.20 6.22
C TRP A 334 3.10 11.12 4.83
N SER A 335 2.50 11.84 3.89
CA SER A 335 3.11 12.08 2.59
C SER A 335 3.99 13.32 2.73
N PRO A 336 5.24 13.30 2.25
CA PRO A 336 6.03 14.51 2.25
C PRO A 336 5.34 15.58 1.38
N PRO A 337 5.34 16.85 1.80
CA PRO A 337 4.76 17.93 1.02
C PRO A 337 5.55 18.17 -0.29
N GLY A 338 5.04 19.08 -1.12
CA GLY A 338 5.83 19.66 -2.20
C GLY A 338 7.05 20.41 -1.66
N TYR A 339 8.01 20.70 -2.54
CA TYR A 339 9.17 21.49 -2.20
C TYR A 339 8.78 22.95 -1.94
N CYS A 340 9.38 23.58 -0.94
CA CYS A 340 9.27 24.99 -0.60
C CYS A 340 9.65 25.88 -1.78
N HIS A 341 10.74 25.56 -2.49
CA HIS A 341 11.08 26.23 -3.74
C HIS A 341 10.17 25.71 -4.86
N ALA A 342 9.15 26.50 -5.21
CA ALA A 342 8.13 26.12 -6.20
C ALA A 342 8.72 25.60 -7.52
N ALA A 343 9.81 26.20 -8.01
CA ALA A 343 10.48 25.80 -9.25
C ALA A 343 10.99 24.35 -9.22
N LEU A 344 11.41 23.83 -8.05
CA LEU A 344 11.90 22.46 -7.91
C LEU A 344 10.80 21.42 -8.19
N ASN A 345 9.52 21.76 -7.92
CA ASN A 345 8.39 20.86 -8.15
C ASN A 345 8.13 20.59 -9.64
N HIS A 346 8.69 21.42 -10.53
CA HIS A 346 8.51 21.32 -11.97
C HIS A 346 9.69 20.63 -12.68
N ILE A 347 10.74 20.22 -11.95
CA ILE A 347 11.92 19.56 -12.53
C ILE A 347 11.68 18.04 -12.57
N PRO A 348 11.47 17.44 -13.76
CA PRO A 348 11.21 16.01 -13.87
C PRO A 348 12.43 15.19 -13.45
N GLY A 349 12.22 14.17 -12.63
CA GLY A 349 13.29 13.27 -12.20
C GLY A 349 14.29 13.91 -11.21
N LEU A 350 13.97 15.07 -10.63
CA LEU A 350 14.78 15.67 -9.58
C LEU A 350 14.99 14.69 -8.42
N SER A 351 16.26 14.41 -8.14
CA SER A 351 16.71 13.59 -7.01
C SER A 351 17.64 14.40 -6.12
N TYR A 352 17.93 13.88 -4.94
CA TYR A 352 18.88 14.50 -4.03
C TYR A 352 20.27 14.63 -4.68
N GLU A 353 20.68 13.61 -5.44
CA GLU A 353 22.00 13.55 -6.09
C GLU A 353 22.12 14.49 -7.29
N THR A 354 21.00 14.83 -7.94
CA THR A 354 20.97 15.66 -9.15
C THR A 354 20.53 17.09 -8.90
N ALA A 355 20.19 17.46 -7.66
CA ALA A 355 19.77 18.81 -7.32
C ALA A 355 20.95 19.80 -7.44
N ASP A 356 20.69 20.97 -8.02
CA ASP A 356 21.66 22.06 -8.08
C ASP A 356 21.72 22.79 -6.74
N TRP A 357 22.44 22.20 -5.78
CA TRP A 357 22.55 22.75 -4.43
C TRP A 357 23.17 24.14 -4.39
N GLU A 358 24.06 24.47 -5.33
CA GLU A 358 24.64 25.81 -5.44
C GLU A 358 23.62 26.81 -5.96
N GLY A 359 22.86 26.45 -6.99
CA GLY A 359 21.75 27.24 -7.51
C GLY A 359 20.71 27.53 -6.43
N ILE A 360 20.33 26.52 -5.64
CA ILE A 360 19.35 26.72 -4.55
C ILE A 360 19.91 27.67 -3.49
N ARG A 361 21.18 27.50 -3.07
CA ARG A 361 21.83 28.38 -2.08
C ARG A 361 22.00 29.83 -2.56
N THR A 362 22.22 30.02 -3.86
CA THR A 362 22.39 31.35 -4.46
C THR A 362 21.08 32.01 -4.86
N GLY A 363 19.93 31.34 -4.64
CA GLY A 363 18.60 31.88 -4.89
C GLY A 363 18.09 31.73 -6.32
N LEU A 364 18.68 30.85 -7.13
CA LEU A 364 18.26 30.60 -8.52
C LEU A 364 16.81 30.10 -8.62
N PHE A 365 16.33 29.43 -7.57
CA PHE A 365 15.01 28.78 -7.55
C PHE A 365 13.99 29.45 -6.61
N GLY A 366 14.35 30.59 -5.99
CA GLY A 366 13.51 31.29 -5.02
C GLY A 366 14.30 31.89 -3.86
N ASP A 367 13.59 32.13 -2.75
CA ASP A 367 14.18 32.67 -1.51
C ASP A 367 15.29 31.73 -0.97
N PRO A 368 16.55 32.18 -0.88
CA PRO A 368 17.68 31.36 -0.43
C PRO A 368 17.69 31.11 1.09
N SER A 369 16.57 31.32 1.79
CA SER A 369 16.48 31.08 3.23
C SER A 369 16.94 29.67 3.59
N LYS A 370 17.78 29.57 4.63
CA LYS A 370 18.35 28.31 5.09
C LYS A 370 17.26 27.29 5.46
N ASP A 371 16.15 27.76 6.02
CA ASP A 371 15.06 26.89 6.46
C ASP A 371 14.36 26.20 5.27
N MET A 372 14.05 26.94 4.20
CA MET A 372 13.44 26.35 2.99
C MET A 372 14.39 25.36 2.30
N LEU A 373 15.67 25.71 2.20
CA LEU A 373 16.70 24.81 1.65
C LEU A 373 16.78 23.51 2.47
N THR A 374 16.82 23.61 3.79
CA THR A 374 16.91 22.45 4.69
C THR A 374 15.68 21.55 4.53
N ILE A 375 14.48 22.15 4.44
CA ILE A 375 13.23 21.40 4.24
C ILE A 375 13.27 20.65 2.90
N ASP A 376 13.60 21.33 1.80
CA ASP A 376 13.66 20.71 0.46
C ASP A 376 14.70 19.61 0.38
N ALA A 377 15.88 19.84 0.98
CA ALA A 377 16.93 18.84 1.06
C ALA A 377 16.47 17.59 1.81
N SER A 378 15.79 17.78 2.95
CA SER A 378 15.27 16.68 3.76
C SER A 378 14.21 15.86 3.01
N ILE A 379 13.34 16.51 2.23
CA ILE A 379 12.31 15.85 1.42
C ILE A 379 12.95 15.07 0.27
N LEU A 380 13.90 15.67 -0.46
CA LEU A 380 14.63 15.00 -1.54
C LEU A 380 15.39 13.77 -1.01
N ALA A 381 16.06 13.90 0.13
CA ALA A 381 16.76 12.81 0.78
C ALA A 381 15.81 11.70 1.23
N GLY A 382 14.69 12.06 1.89
CA GLY A 382 13.67 11.12 2.32
C GLY A 382 13.09 10.30 1.16
N LYS A 383 12.79 10.95 0.02
CA LYS A 383 12.35 10.28 -1.21
C LYS A 383 13.43 9.35 -1.79
N SER A 384 14.70 9.77 -1.82
CA SER A 384 15.82 8.92 -2.26
C SER A 384 15.94 7.67 -1.38
N ILE A 385 15.89 7.84 -0.05
CA ILE A 385 15.92 6.73 0.91
C ILE A 385 14.72 5.79 0.69
N ASP A 386 13.49 6.28 0.59
CA ASP A 386 12.28 5.46 0.37
C ASP A 386 12.36 4.61 -0.91
N SER A 387 12.99 5.17 -1.94
CA SER A 387 13.21 4.51 -3.23
C SER A 387 14.29 3.42 -3.18
N SER A 388 14.98 3.23 -2.06
CA SER A 388 16.09 2.27 -1.94
C SER A 388 15.70 0.97 -1.21
N TYR A 389 16.58 -0.03 -1.30
CA TYR A 389 16.60 -1.15 -0.36
C TYR A 389 18.04 -1.55 -0.02
N THR A 390 18.25 -2.05 1.20
CA THR A 390 19.57 -2.47 1.71
C THR A 390 19.45 -3.79 2.46
N PRO A 391 19.80 -4.93 1.84
CA PRO A 391 19.86 -6.20 2.54
C PRO A 391 21.00 -6.21 3.57
N PHE A 392 20.84 -6.93 4.68
CA PHE A 392 21.88 -7.05 5.69
C PHE A 392 21.82 -8.41 6.39
N ASP A 393 22.91 -8.75 7.08
CA ASP A 393 23.10 -10.03 7.79
C ASP A 393 22.90 -11.24 6.85
N PHE A 394 23.92 -11.45 6.01
CA PHE A 394 23.97 -12.50 4.99
C PHE A 394 23.78 -13.90 5.60
N LEU A 395 22.95 -14.72 4.96
CA LEU A 395 22.72 -16.10 5.38
C LEU A 395 23.43 -17.11 4.48
N ARG A 396 23.11 -17.09 3.18
CA ARG A 396 23.68 -18.03 2.19
C ARG A 396 23.38 -17.57 0.77
N THR A 397 24.13 -18.11 -0.19
CA THR A 397 23.82 -18.01 -1.62
C THR A 397 23.56 -19.42 -2.19
N ALA A 398 22.56 -19.55 -3.05
CA ALA A 398 22.25 -20.77 -3.77
C ALA A 398 22.26 -20.51 -5.30
N PRO A 399 22.66 -21.51 -6.10
CA PRO A 399 22.52 -21.43 -7.55
C PRO A 399 21.03 -21.36 -7.93
N ASN A 400 20.70 -20.47 -8.86
CA ASN A 400 19.36 -20.37 -9.44
C ASN A 400 19.35 -21.12 -10.79
N SER A 401 18.23 -21.79 -11.12
CA SER A 401 18.07 -22.55 -12.37
C SER A 401 18.18 -21.69 -13.64
N GLU A 402 17.96 -20.38 -13.53
CA GLU A 402 18.01 -19.41 -14.64
C GLU A 402 19.35 -18.65 -14.71
N ALA A 403 20.48 -19.36 -14.76
CA ALA A 403 21.84 -18.79 -14.93
C ALA A 403 22.21 -17.63 -13.96
N GLY A 404 21.64 -17.65 -12.75
CA GLY A 404 21.83 -16.61 -11.73
C GLY A 404 22.07 -17.18 -10.33
N SER A 405 22.00 -16.32 -9.33
CA SER A 405 22.13 -16.71 -7.91
C SER A 405 21.00 -16.13 -7.06
N GLU A 406 20.55 -16.90 -6.07
CA GLU A 406 19.65 -16.42 -5.02
C GLU A 406 20.45 -16.25 -3.73
N THR A 407 20.52 -15.02 -3.22
CA THR A 407 21.14 -14.70 -1.94
C THR A 407 20.05 -14.50 -0.89
N PHE A 408 20.23 -15.13 0.26
CA PHE A 408 19.29 -15.11 1.39
C PHE A 408 19.84 -14.21 2.49
N TRP A 409 18.98 -13.37 3.04
CA TRP A 409 19.33 -12.35 4.03
C TRP A 409 18.47 -12.50 5.29
N ASN A 410 19.02 -12.15 6.44
CA ASN A 410 18.27 -12.15 7.69
C ASN A 410 17.41 -10.89 7.87
N GLY A 411 17.81 -9.79 7.23
CA GLY A 411 17.06 -8.55 7.27
C GLY A 411 17.26 -7.70 6.02
N VAL A 412 16.38 -6.70 5.87
CA VAL A 412 16.44 -5.72 4.78
C VAL A 412 15.89 -4.39 5.26
N TYR A 413 16.58 -3.30 4.97
CA TYR A 413 15.96 -1.98 4.99
C TYR A 413 15.16 -1.82 3.71
N LEU A 414 13.87 -1.61 3.84
CA LEU A 414 12.96 -1.36 2.74
C LEU A 414 12.54 0.10 2.78
N GLY A 415 13.17 0.93 1.93
CA GLY A 415 12.98 2.36 1.97
C GLY A 415 13.39 2.95 3.33
N GLY A 416 12.41 3.54 4.01
CA GLY A 416 12.55 4.10 5.34
C GLY A 416 12.49 3.11 6.51
N GLU A 417 12.14 1.83 6.29
CA GLU A 417 11.81 0.90 7.39
C GLU A 417 12.79 -0.29 7.46
N LYS A 418 13.12 -0.78 8.67
CA LYS A 418 13.99 -1.95 8.88
C LYS A 418 13.12 -3.20 9.05
N LEU A 419 13.41 -4.28 8.33
CA LEU A 419 12.68 -5.56 8.38
C LEU A 419 13.61 -6.71 8.76
N TRP A 420 13.07 -7.67 9.52
CA TRP A 420 13.73 -8.92 9.87
C TRP A 420 12.93 -10.14 9.39
N LEU A 421 13.57 -11.31 9.34
CA LEU A 421 12.82 -12.58 9.34
C LEU A 421 11.93 -12.68 10.59
N GLY A 422 10.71 -13.16 10.43
CA GLY A 422 9.70 -13.21 11.48
C GLY A 422 8.86 -11.94 11.62
N ASP A 423 9.26 -10.83 10.98
CA ASP A 423 8.41 -9.63 11.00
C ASP A 423 7.14 -9.83 10.16
N PRO A 424 6.01 -9.29 10.61
CA PRO A 424 4.85 -9.06 9.77
C PRO A 424 5.02 -7.79 8.91
N VAL A 425 4.63 -7.89 7.63
CA VAL A 425 4.58 -6.75 6.70
C VAL A 425 3.20 -6.59 6.09
N ARG A 426 2.78 -5.34 5.87
CA ARG A 426 1.48 -4.98 5.29
C ARG A 426 1.49 -5.25 3.79
N LEU A 427 0.46 -5.93 3.30
CA LEU A 427 0.34 -6.29 1.88
C LEU A 427 -0.58 -5.32 1.12
N ARG A 428 -0.26 -5.08 -0.15
CA ARG A 428 -1.17 -4.43 -1.11
C ARG A 428 -2.27 -5.38 -1.62
N ILE A 429 -2.14 -6.68 -1.33
CA ILE A 429 -3.08 -7.70 -1.75
C ILE A 429 -4.41 -7.50 -1.02
N THR A 430 -5.46 -7.13 -1.77
CA THR A 430 -6.85 -7.10 -1.32
C THR A 430 -7.52 -8.45 -1.55
N THR A 431 -7.23 -9.43 -0.70
CA THR A 431 -8.15 -10.55 -0.49
C THR A 431 -9.26 -10.06 0.44
N GLY A 432 -10.38 -9.65 -0.15
CA GLY A 432 -11.50 -9.04 0.59
C GLY A 432 -11.27 -7.56 0.88
N THR A 433 -12.32 -6.75 0.76
CA THR A 433 -12.29 -5.32 1.06
C THR A 433 -12.33 -5.11 2.58
N ALA A 434 -11.27 -4.50 3.14
CA ALA A 434 -11.08 -4.13 4.56
C ALA A 434 -10.41 -5.15 5.50
N ALA A 435 -9.85 -6.25 4.99
CA ALA A 435 -9.14 -7.21 5.83
C ALA A 435 -7.66 -6.82 5.99
N GLU A 436 -7.18 -6.74 7.24
CA GLU A 436 -5.78 -6.47 7.58
C GLU A 436 -4.92 -7.66 7.18
N ASN A 437 -4.38 -7.61 5.95
CA ASN A 437 -3.59 -8.68 5.37
C ASN A 437 -2.10 -8.44 5.61
N VAL A 438 -1.45 -9.43 6.22
CA VAL A 438 -0.03 -9.38 6.56
C VAL A 438 0.70 -10.61 6.04
N LEU A 439 1.94 -10.43 5.59
CA LEU A 439 2.88 -11.52 5.35
C LEU A 439 3.81 -11.61 6.54
N VAL A 440 3.85 -12.75 7.21
CA VAL A 440 4.89 -13.07 8.20
C VAL A 440 6.10 -13.61 7.45
N VAL A 441 7.17 -12.82 7.41
CA VAL A 441 8.34 -13.08 6.56
C VAL A 441 9.12 -14.28 7.08
N SER A 442 9.31 -15.31 6.25
CA SER A 442 10.15 -16.47 6.53
C SER A 442 11.44 -16.50 5.72
N SER A 443 11.53 -15.76 4.61
CA SER A 443 12.76 -15.57 3.86
C SER A 443 12.78 -14.23 3.11
N ILE A 444 13.96 -13.60 3.08
CA ILE A 444 14.28 -12.44 2.25
C ILE A 444 15.26 -12.92 1.19
N ILE A 445 14.87 -12.83 -0.08
CA ILE A 445 15.59 -13.44 -1.20
C ILE A 445 15.93 -12.37 -2.22
N GLU A 446 17.21 -12.19 -2.48
CA GLU A 446 17.75 -11.36 -3.54
C GLU A 446 18.19 -12.23 -4.71
N LYS A 447 17.54 -12.06 -5.86
CA LYS A 447 17.88 -12.76 -7.10
C LYS A 447 18.75 -11.87 -7.96
N THR A 448 19.93 -12.37 -8.32
CA THR A 448 20.80 -11.73 -9.32
C THR A 448 20.59 -12.40 -10.66
N ILE A 449 20.14 -11.62 -11.65
CA ILE A 449 20.01 -12.06 -13.04
C ILE A 449 21.22 -11.50 -13.79
N SER A 450 22.10 -12.39 -14.23
CA SER A 450 23.25 -12.05 -15.07
C SER A 450 22.91 -12.37 -16.53
N SER A 451 22.89 -11.34 -17.36
CA SER A 451 22.76 -11.46 -18.81
C SER A 451 24.13 -11.17 -19.43
N TYR A 452 24.55 -11.95 -20.43
CA TYR A 452 25.81 -11.68 -21.16
C TYR A 452 25.81 -10.33 -21.89
N ALA A 453 24.64 -9.72 -22.10
CA ALA A 453 24.46 -8.48 -22.86
C ALA A 453 23.97 -7.28 -22.03
N ALA A 454 23.69 -7.44 -20.72
CA ALA A 454 23.14 -6.38 -19.88
C ALA A 454 23.79 -6.34 -18.49
N ALA A 455 23.74 -5.16 -17.86
CA ALA A 455 24.18 -4.98 -16.48
C ALA A 455 23.46 -5.97 -15.55
N LYS A 456 24.16 -6.47 -14.52
CA LYS A 456 23.58 -7.35 -13.50
C LYS A 456 22.40 -6.64 -12.86
N THR A 457 21.22 -7.25 -12.93
CA THR A 457 20.02 -6.73 -12.26
C THR A 457 19.73 -7.57 -11.02
N THR A 458 19.39 -6.91 -9.92
CA THR A 458 19.00 -7.56 -8.67
C THR A 458 17.54 -7.27 -8.37
N LYS A 459 16.82 -8.31 -7.95
CA LYS A 459 15.43 -8.20 -7.50
C LYS A 459 15.26 -8.85 -6.15
N VAL A 460 14.60 -8.16 -5.23
CA VAL A 460 14.30 -8.71 -3.91
C VAL A 460 12.85 -9.17 -3.86
N THR A 461 12.64 -10.32 -3.23
CA THR A 461 11.32 -10.90 -2.95
C THR A 461 11.26 -11.36 -1.51
N LEU A 462 10.10 -11.24 -0.90
CA LEU A 462 9.81 -11.75 0.44
C LEU A 462 9.00 -13.03 0.31
N ARG A 463 9.31 -14.02 1.13
CA ARG A 463 8.56 -15.27 1.20
C ARG A 463 8.09 -15.51 2.62
N GLY A 464 6.88 -16.04 2.79
CA GLY A 464 6.25 -16.14 4.11
C GLY A 464 4.81 -16.64 4.08
N ASP A 465 4.19 -16.67 5.25
CA ASP A 465 2.78 -17.03 5.39
C ASP A 465 1.90 -15.78 5.44
N ILE A 466 0.78 -15.80 4.73
CA ILE A 466 -0.16 -14.70 4.66
C ILE A 466 -1.28 -14.93 5.66
N TYR A 467 -1.49 -13.98 6.55
CA TYR A 467 -2.57 -13.95 7.52
C TYR A 467 -3.50 -12.78 7.29
N THR A 468 -4.74 -12.91 7.76
CA THR A 468 -5.70 -11.81 7.82
C THR A 468 -6.33 -11.72 9.21
N CYS A 469 -6.51 -10.50 9.72
CA CYS A 469 -7.22 -10.29 10.98
C CYS A 469 -8.73 -10.44 10.73
N ALA A 470 -9.31 -11.52 11.24
CA ALA A 470 -10.74 -11.83 11.16
C ALA A 470 -11.39 -11.63 12.53
N ASN A 471 -12.72 -11.52 12.55
CA ASN A 471 -13.49 -11.50 13.79
C ASN A 471 -14.68 -12.45 13.72
N MET A 472 -15.17 -12.83 14.89
CA MET A 472 -16.40 -13.59 15.07
C MET A 472 -17.21 -13.03 16.24
N THR A 473 -18.53 -13.12 16.15
CA THR A 473 -19.45 -12.87 17.25
C THR A 473 -19.79 -14.24 17.86
N PRO A 474 -19.45 -14.54 19.12
CA PRO A 474 -19.56 -15.89 19.64
C PRO A 474 -21.01 -16.30 19.86
N PRO A 475 -21.34 -17.58 19.58
CA PRO A 475 -22.09 -18.38 20.53
C PRO A 475 -21.33 -19.71 20.75
N GLY A 476 -20.37 -19.73 21.68
CA GLY A 476 -19.92 -20.99 22.31
C GLY A 476 -18.78 -21.79 21.67
N GLN A 477 -18.00 -21.26 20.72
CA GLN A 477 -16.78 -21.94 20.25
C GLN A 477 -15.51 -21.08 20.39
N PRO A 478 -14.38 -21.64 20.86
CA PRO A 478 -13.10 -20.95 20.87
C PRO A 478 -12.63 -20.68 19.43
N PRO A 479 -11.90 -19.58 19.18
CA PRO A 479 -11.43 -19.25 17.84
C PRO A 479 -10.50 -20.35 17.29
N PRO A 480 -10.69 -20.79 16.03
CA PRO A 480 -10.11 -22.04 15.51
C PRO A 480 -8.61 -21.99 15.19
N GLN A 481 -7.97 -20.80 15.13
CA GLN A 481 -6.59 -20.67 14.62
C GLN A 481 -5.66 -19.71 15.40
N SER A 482 -6.18 -18.84 16.27
CA SER A 482 -5.33 -17.91 17.07
C SER A 482 -4.62 -18.56 18.25
N GLN A 483 -4.75 -19.88 18.43
CA GLN A 483 -4.17 -20.61 19.56
C GLN A 483 -2.80 -21.23 19.28
N ASP A 484 -2.35 -21.36 18.02
CA ASP A 484 -0.99 -21.85 17.75
C ASP A 484 0.02 -20.69 17.84
N THR A 485 0.56 -20.50 19.04
CA THR A 485 1.57 -19.48 19.35
C THR A 485 2.92 -19.72 18.66
N ARG A 486 3.11 -20.86 17.98
CA ARG A 486 4.40 -21.22 17.36
C ARG A 486 4.56 -20.70 15.93
N THR A 487 3.49 -20.25 15.30
CA THR A 487 3.51 -19.82 13.88
C THR A 487 3.14 -18.36 13.67
N ILE A 488 2.66 -17.68 14.72
CA ILE A 488 2.24 -16.27 14.66
C ILE A 488 3.18 -15.46 15.57
N PRO A 489 3.79 -14.36 15.08
CA PRO A 489 4.67 -13.53 15.87
C PRO A 489 4.04 -13.04 17.18
N GLU A 490 4.82 -13.00 18.26
CA GLU A 490 4.36 -12.57 19.59
C GLU A 490 3.69 -11.18 19.55
N ARG A 491 4.27 -10.25 18.80
CA ARG A 491 3.74 -8.90 18.57
C ARG A 491 2.31 -8.89 18.05
N MET A 492 2.02 -9.76 17.07
CA MET A 492 0.69 -9.92 16.51
C MET A 492 -0.29 -10.54 17.51
N LEU A 493 0.19 -11.45 18.36
CA LEU A 493 -0.64 -12.09 19.38
C LEU A 493 -0.96 -11.15 20.54
N GLU A 494 -0.01 -10.36 21.01
CA GLU A 494 -0.24 -9.39 22.09
C GLU A 494 -1.16 -8.26 21.64
N ASP A 495 -0.95 -7.71 20.44
CA ASP A 495 -1.88 -6.72 19.88
C ASP A 495 -3.32 -7.28 19.81
N LEU A 496 -3.47 -8.52 19.34
CA LEU A 496 -4.75 -9.21 19.28
C LEU A 496 -5.39 -9.40 20.68
N ARG A 497 -4.59 -9.75 21.70
CA ARG A 497 -5.06 -9.85 23.10
C ARG A 497 -5.62 -8.51 23.58
N GLN A 498 -4.96 -7.39 23.25
CA GLN A 498 -5.45 -6.07 23.62
C GLN A 498 -6.75 -5.71 22.90
N ARG A 499 -6.86 -5.95 21.58
CA ARG A 499 -8.11 -5.73 20.82
C ARG A 499 -9.27 -6.56 21.39
N ASN A 500 -9.02 -7.81 21.73
CA ASN A 500 -10.01 -8.70 22.34
C ASN A 500 -10.42 -8.25 23.75
N ARG A 501 -9.47 -7.80 24.57
CA ARG A 501 -9.76 -7.25 25.91
C ARG A 501 -10.64 -6.00 25.81
N ALA A 502 -10.33 -5.08 24.89
CA ALA A 502 -11.15 -3.89 24.66
C ALA A 502 -12.57 -4.24 24.21
N SER A 503 -12.72 -5.18 23.27
CA SER A 503 -14.05 -5.62 22.81
C SER A 503 -14.87 -6.29 23.91
N ALA A 504 -14.24 -7.13 24.74
CA ALA A 504 -14.87 -7.75 25.90
C ALA A 504 -15.31 -6.71 26.95
N ALA A 505 -14.45 -5.74 27.25
CA ALA A 505 -14.75 -4.68 28.21
C ALA A 505 -15.94 -3.82 27.75
N ALA A 506 -15.95 -3.38 26.49
CA ALA A 506 -17.03 -2.57 25.93
C ALA A 506 -18.38 -3.30 25.94
N ALA A 507 -18.39 -4.61 25.62
CA ALA A 507 -19.60 -5.43 25.67
C ALA A 507 -20.14 -5.59 27.10
N ALA A 508 -19.27 -5.61 28.11
CA ALA A 508 -19.67 -5.68 29.51
C ALA A 508 -20.27 -4.36 30.03
N THR A 509 -19.77 -3.21 29.56
CA THR A 509 -20.19 -1.89 30.05
C THR A 509 -21.33 -1.25 29.26
N SER A 510 -21.54 -1.61 28.00
CA SER A 510 -22.64 -1.12 27.17
C SER A 510 -23.10 -2.19 26.18
N PRO A 511 -23.95 -3.14 26.62
CA PRO A 511 -24.51 -4.17 25.75
C PRO A 511 -25.34 -3.52 24.64
N SER A 512 -24.88 -3.62 23.39
CA SER A 512 -25.65 -3.13 22.25
C SER A 512 -26.84 -4.08 21.98
N PRO A 513 -28.08 -3.56 21.84
CA PRO A 513 -29.23 -4.38 21.46
C PRO A 513 -29.03 -5.09 20.12
N GLN A 514 -28.23 -4.52 19.22
CA GLN A 514 -27.92 -5.10 17.90
C GLN A 514 -26.71 -6.04 17.92
N ASN A 515 -25.89 -6.04 18.98
CA ASN A 515 -24.70 -6.90 19.08
C ASN A 515 -24.44 -7.27 20.55
N PRO A 516 -25.19 -8.25 21.08
CA PRO A 516 -25.17 -8.57 22.51
C PRO A 516 -23.87 -9.24 22.98
N ASN A 517 -23.02 -9.69 22.06
CA ASN A 517 -21.80 -10.44 22.39
C ASN A 517 -20.53 -9.69 21.94
N PRO A 518 -19.43 -9.81 22.69
CA PRO A 518 -18.15 -9.20 22.32
C PRO A 518 -17.60 -9.80 21.04
N ARG A 519 -16.93 -8.98 20.22
CA ARG A 519 -16.23 -9.48 19.03
C ARG A 519 -14.94 -10.15 19.48
N THR A 520 -14.67 -11.34 18.96
CA THR A 520 -13.40 -12.03 19.15
C THR A 520 -12.62 -11.98 17.85
N PHE A 521 -11.51 -11.25 17.87
CA PHE A 521 -10.54 -11.16 16.79
C PHE A 521 -9.56 -12.34 16.83
N TYR A 522 -9.18 -12.81 15.65
CA TYR A 522 -8.17 -13.84 15.45
C TYR A 522 -7.44 -13.69 14.11
N TRP A 523 -6.20 -14.17 14.05
CA TRP A 523 -5.44 -14.25 12.81
C TRP A 523 -5.81 -15.54 12.06
N LYS A 524 -6.32 -15.38 10.84
CA LYS A 524 -6.69 -16.47 9.94
C LYS A 524 -5.60 -16.64 8.88
N LEU A 525 -5.10 -17.86 8.72
CA LEU A 525 -4.14 -18.18 7.66
C LEU A 525 -4.85 -18.20 6.30
N LEU A 526 -4.33 -17.43 5.33
CA LEU A 526 -4.84 -17.34 3.96
C LEU A 526 -3.99 -18.12 2.96
N GLY A 527 -2.68 -18.14 3.16
CA GLY A 527 -1.76 -18.83 2.27
C GLY A 527 -0.45 -19.12 2.97
N THR A 528 0.11 -20.29 2.72
CA THR A 528 1.41 -20.69 3.26
C THR A 528 2.50 -20.43 2.24
N ASN A 529 3.67 -20.02 2.70
CA ASN A 529 4.89 -20.02 1.88
C ASN A 529 4.77 -19.23 0.56
N SER A 530 3.96 -18.17 0.59
CA SER A 530 3.71 -17.25 -0.52
C SER A 530 4.94 -16.39 -0.80
N THR A 531 5.23 -16.13 -2.07
CA THR A 531 6.32 -15.23 -2.49
C THR A 531 5.70 -13.93 -3.01
N VAL A 532 6.20 -12.80 -2.50
CA VAL A 532 5.66 -11.46 -2.74
C VAL A 532 6.80 -10.54 -3.18
N ALA A 533 6.57 -9.76 -4.24
CA ALA A 533 7.53 -8.77 -4.73
C ALA A 533 7.52 -7.52 -3.83
N LEU A 534 8.62 -6.76 -3.79
CA LEU A 534 8.70 -5.54 -2.98
C LEU A 534 7.62 -4.51 -3.36
N ALA A 535 7.23 -4.43 -4.63
CA ALA A 535 6.17 -3.54 -5.10
C ALA A 535 4.79 -3.82 -4.48
N ASP A 536 4.56 -5.04 -3.97
CA ASP A 536 3.31 -5.48 -3.34
C ASP A 536 3.35 -5.36 -1.80
N ILE A 537 4.45 -4.87 -1.23
CA ILE A 537 4.60 -4.56 0.19
C ILE A 537 4.27 -3.08 0.41
N LYS A 538 3.36 -2.79 1.34
CA LYS A 538 3.04 -1.40 1.73
C LYS A 538 4.09 -0.83 2.68
N GLY A 539 4.62 -1.67 3.57
CA GLY A 539 5.54 -1.31 4.64
C GLY A 539 5.45 -2.29 5.81
N ARG A 540 6.11 -1.98 6.93
CA ARG A 540 6.00 -2.71 8.19
C ARG A 540 4.57 -2.76 8.68
N TRP A 541 4.20 -3.88 9.32
CA TRP A 541 3.03 -3.92 10.18
C TRP A 541 3.40 -3.41 11.58
N TYR A 542 2.51 -2.59 12.12
CA TYR A 542 2.62 -2.02 13.45
C TYR A 542 1.43 -2.49 14.29
N GLU A 543 1.68 -2.74 15.56
CA GLU A 543 0.65 -3.04 16.54
C GLU A 543 -0.27 -1.84 16.70
N SER A 544 -1.57 -2.01 16.45
CA SER A 544 -2.56 -0.94 16.64
C SER A 544 -2.56 -0.43 18.09
N SER A 545 -2.38 -1.32 19.06
CA SER A 545 -2.33 -0.99 20.49
C SER A 545 -1.16 -0.08 20.89
N ILE A 546 -0.08 -0.06 20.10
CA ILE A 546 1.10 0.78 20.34
C ILE A 546 1.06 2.03 19.45
N MET A 547 0.72 1.86 18.17
CA MET A 547 0.89 2.91 17.18
C MET A 547 -0.30 3.87 17.09
N LEU A 548 -1.55 3.44 17.38
CA LEU A 548 -2.71 4.34 17.34
C LEU A 548 -2.60 5.54 18.30
N PRO A 549 -2.13 5.40 19.56
CA PRO A 549 -1.86 6.55 20.42
C PRO A 549 -0.93 7.58 19.78
N ILE A 550 0.03 7.13 18.97
CA ILE A 550 1.03 7.95 18.30
C ILE A 550 0.42 8.62 17.05
N VAL A 551 -0.28 7.89 16.19
CA VAL A 551 -0.74 8.41 14.87
C VAL A 551 -2.20 8.91 14.84
N ASN A 552 -3.03 8.57 15.83
CA ASN A 552 -4.47 8.88 15.88
C ASN A 552 -4.88 9.51 17.24
N THR A 553 -3.96 10.30 17.80
CA THR A 553 -4.01 10.92 19.14
C THR A 553 -4.27 9.94 20.29
N ARG A 554 -3.90 10.36 21.51
CA ARG A 554 -4.15 9.56 22.70
C ARG A 554 -5.64 9.47 23.01
N GLU A 555 -6.40 10.56 22.82
CA GLU A 555 -7.85 10.57 23.03
C GLU A 555 -8.58 9.68 22.02
N GLY A 556 -8.19 9.73 20.74
CA GLY A 556 -8.77 8.89 19.70
C GLY A 556 -8.63 7.42 20.02
N TYR A 557 -7.43 6.99 20.45
CA TYR A 557 -7.19 5.63 20.89
C TYR A 557 -8.01 5.23 22.13
N LEU A 558 -8.09 6.10 23.15
CA LEU A 558 -8.90 5.84 24.34
C LEU A 558 -10.39 5.69 24.01
N ASN A 559 -10.89 6.45 23.04
CA ASN A 559 -12.26 6.31 22.54
C ASN A 559 -12.45 4.97 21.79
N SER A 560 -11.48 4.55 20.97
CA SER A 560 -11.52 3.22 20.34
C SER A 560 -11.54 2.06 21.34
N ILE A 561 -10.83 2.20 22.48
CA ILE A 561 -10.91 1.24 23.58
C ILE A 561 -12.31 1.22 24.19
N LYS A 562 -12.87 2.39 24.51
CA LYS A 562 -14.23 2.51 25.10
C LYS A 562 -15.29 1.90 24.18
N ASP A 563 -15.16 2.11 22.87
CA ASP A 563 -16.07 1.58 21.86
C ASP A 563 -15.86 0.08 21.57
N GLY A 564 -14.79 -0.53 22.13
CA GLY A 564 -14.42 -1.93 21.87
C GLY A 564 -14.03 -2.19 20.42
N LYS A 565 -13.58 -1.16 19.71
CA LYS A 565 -13.26 -1.15 18.28
C LYS A 565 -11.90 -0.52 18.05
N ILE A 566 -10.86 -1.26 18.42
CA ILE A 566 -9.49 -0.92 18.03
C ILE A 566 -9.32 -1.30 16.55
N GLU A 567 -9.33 -0.30 15.68
CA GLU A 567 -9.14 -0.49 14.23
C GLU A 567 -7.68 -0.82 13.89
N SER A 568 -7.43 -1.29 12.67
CA SER A 568 -6.06 -1.48 12.19
C SER A 568 -5.41 -0.11 11.96
N VAL A 569 -4.18 0.05 12.46
CA VAL A 569 -3.40 1.25 12.20
C VAL A 569 -3.02 1.43 10.72
N ASP A 570 -3.16 0.39 9.88
CA ASP A 570 -2.97 0.47 8.42
C ASP A 570 -3.84 1.55 7.76
N VAL A 571 -4.98 1.93 8.36
CA VAL A 571 -5.86 3.00 7.86
C VAL A 571 -5.22 4.39 7.97
N TYR A 572 -4.27 4.56 8.88
CA TYR A 572 -3.58 5.83 9.17
C TYR A 572 -2.19 5.92 8.53
N LEU A 573 -1.75 4.86 7.86
CA LEU A 573 -0.41 4.77 7.29
C LEU A 573 -0.49 4.68 5.78
N ASN A 574 0.30 5.52 5.11
CA ASN A 574 0.55 5.43 3.68
C ASN A 574 1.26 4.12 3.33
N ALA A 575 1.35 3.86 2.03
CA ALA A 575 2.14 2.75 1.50
C ALA A 575 3.31 3.25 0.66
N ARG A 576 4.47 2.61 0.82
CA ARG A 576 5.71 2.88 0.07
C ARG A 576 5.47 2.87 -1.44
N SER A 577 6.05 3.83 -2.17
CA SER A 577 5.97 3.86 -3.64
C SER A 577 4.54 3.97 -4.21
N GLU A 578 3.60 4.59 -3.50
CA GLU A 578 2.22 4.80 -3.99
C GLU A 578 2.14 5.55 -5.32
N CYS A 579 3.10 6.44 -5.60
CA CYS A 579 3.16 7.20 -6.85
C CYS A 579 3.99 6.54 -7.96
N ASN A 580 4.89 5.61 -7.64
CA ASN A 580 5.73 4.93 -8.64
C ASN A 580 6.19 3.56 -8.13
N ARG A 581 5.49 2.49 -8.55
CA ARG A 581 5.81 1.11 -8.14
C ARG A 581 7.17 0.71 -8.71
N SER A 582 8.19 0.76 -7.87
CA SER A 582 9.55 0.34 -8.22
C SER A 582 10.01 -0.81 -7.32
N ASP A 583 10.88 -1.66 -7.86
CA ASP A 583 11.58 -2.70 -7.08
C ASP A 583 12.63 -2.09 -6.12
N GLY A 584 12.80 -0.77 -6.17
CA GLY A 584 13.77 0.01 -5.41
C GLY A 584 15.19 -0.07 -5.96
N ILE A 585 16.05 0.85 -5.50
CA ILE A 585 17.46 0.93 -5.85
C ILE A 585 18.28 0.21 -4.77
N ARG A 586 19.04 -0.80 -5.18
CA ARG A 586 19.91 -1.54 -4.25
C ARG A 586 21.03 -0.64 -3.72
N LYS A 587 21.24 -0.68 -2.41
CA LYS A 587 22.39 -0.10 -1.71
C LYS A 587 23.14 -1.21 -0.96
N GLU A 588 24.47 -1.15 -0.96
CA GLU A 588 25.31 -2.16 -0.28
C GLU A 588 25.24 -2.02 1.23
N ARG A 589 25.35 -0.78 1.73
CA ARG A 589 25.27 -0.47 3.16
C ARG A 589 24.13 0.51 3.42
N ARG A 590 23.68 0.58 4.67
CA ARG A 590 22.54 1.44 5.02
C ARG A 590 22.93 2.92 4.90
N GLU A 591 24.17 3.25 5.24
CA GLU A 591 24.73 4.59 5.11
C GLU A 591 24.76 5.07 3.64
N ASP A 592 24.93 4.15 2.68
CA ASP A 592 24.94 4.49 1.25
C ASP A 592 23.52 4.89 0.76
N ALA A 593 22.47 4.52 1.49
CA ALA A 593 21.11 4.99 1.25
C ALA A 593 20.90 6.42 1.75
N PHE A 594 21.60 6.83 2.81
CA PHE A 594 21.54 8.19 3.34
C PHE A 594 22.34 9.17 2.49
N GLY A 595 23.46 8.71 1.91
CA GLY A 595 24.29 9.51 1.01
C GLY A 595 24.85 10.76 1.70
N ALA A 596 24.88 11.88 0.98
CA ALA A 596 25.42 13.14 1.49
C ALA A 596 24.44 13.92 2.41
N ALA A 597 23.23 13.40 2.62
CA ALA A 597 22.22 14.02 3.48
C ALA A 597 22.53 13.90 4.98
N VAL A 598 23.53 13.09 5.33
CA VAL A 598 24.05 12.93 6.69
C VAL A 598 25.56 13.11 6.68
N PRO A 599 26.19 13.48 7.81
CA PRO A 599 27.62 13.64 7.87
C PRO A 599 28.33 12.29 7.61
N PRO A 600 29.54 12.28 7.03
CA PRO A 600 30.31 11.05 6.79
C PRO A 600 30.64 10.25 8.05
N SER A 601 30.49 10.85 9.24
CA SER A 601 30.65 10.22 10.55
C SER A 601 29.37 9.57 11.10
N ALA A 602 28.20 9.81 10.49
CA ALA A 602 26.94 9.22 10.91
C ALA A 602 26.99 7.69 10.75
N ARG A 603 26.71 6.96 11.83
CA ARG A 603 26.72 5.49 11.85
C ARG A 603 25.47 4.99 12.54
N VAL A 604 24.87 3.96 11.96
CA VAL A 604 23.79 3.20 12.61
C VAL A 604 24.44 2.27 13.63
N VAL A 605 24.01 2.38 14.88
CA VAL A 605 24.50 1.58 15.99
C VAL A 605 23.38 0.67 16.47
N ASP A 606 23.57 -0.63 16.25
CA ASP A 606 22.71 -1.68 16.78
C ASP A 606 22.86 -1.76 18.33
N GLY A 607 21.83 -2.24 19.00
CA GLY A 607 21.76 -2.37 20.46
C GLY A 607 20.87 -1.35 21.17
N PHE A 608 20.90 -1.37 22.50
CA PHE A 608 20.04 -0.52 23.36
C PHE A 608 20.61 -0.14 24.74
N THR A 609 21.87 -0.50 25.06
CA THR A 609 22.31 -0.62 26.47
C THR A 609 23.15 0.52 27.02
N VAL A 610 23.49 1.56 26.25
CA VAL A 610 24.30 2.67 26.80
C VAL A 610 23.78 4.00 26.26
N ALA A 611 23.34 4.88 27.16
CA ALA A 611 23.12 6.28 26.83
C ALA A 611 24.46 6.89 26.39
N PRO A 612 24.54 7.59 25.25
CA PRO A 612 25.77 8.26 24.84
C PRO A 612 26.22 9.24 25.94
N THR A 613 27.53 9.27 26.25
CA THR A 613 28.14 10.36 27.01
C THR A 613 28.04 11.62 26.16
N MET A 614 26.99 12.40 26.35
CA MET A 614 26.83 13.69 25.70
C MET A 614 27.88 14.66 26.27
N PRO A 615 28.51 15.53 25.46
CA PRO A 615 29.25 16.67 26.01
C PRO A 615 28.29 17.50 26.86
N GLU A 616 28.72 17.84 28.08
CA GLU A 616 27.93 18.59 29.06
C GLU A 616 27.32 19.84 28.40
N ARG A 617 26.01 19.99 28.55
CA ARG A 617 25.30 21.23 28.20
C ARG A 617 25.87 22.32 29.10
N PRO A 618 26.46 23.42 28.60
CA PRO A 618 26.92 24.49 29.47
C PRO A 618 25.72 25.06 30.23
N SER A 619 25.70 24.78 31.54
CA SER A 619 24.72 25.29 32.48
C SER A 619 25.08 26.73 32.85
N SER A 620 24.71 27.69 32.02
CA SER A 620 24.57 29.10 32.43
C SER A 620 23.96 29.92 31.30
N ALA A 621 22.67 30.26 31.44
CA ALA A 621 22.17 31.53 30.96
C ALA A 621 21.64 32.27 32.20
N PRO A 622 22.00 33.56 32.39
CA PRO A 622 21.59 34.33 33.55
C PRO A 622 20.10 34.69 33.44
N ASP A 623 19.44 34.74 34.61
CA ASP A 623 18.14 35.39 34.79
C ASP A 623 18.15 36.78 34.18
N PHE A 624 17.24 37.04 33.25
CA PHE A 624 16.83 38.40 32.90
C PHE A 624 15.36 38.56 33.25
N GLN A 625 15.16 39.50 34.17
CA GLN A 625 13.94 39.95 34.80
C GLN A 625 13.04 40.64 33.76
N GLU A 626 11.75 40.30 33.75
CA GLU A 626 10.71 40.98 32.98
C GLU A 626 10.61 42.46 33.37
N ASP A 627 10.61 43.34 32.38
CA ASP A 627 10.00 44.67 32.48
C ASP A 627 9.18 44.95 31.21
N ALA A 628 7.93 45.34 31.43
CA ALA A 628 6.92 45.58 30.42
C ALA A 628 7.00 47.00 29.83
N VAL A 629 6.96 47.13 28.49
CA VAL A 629 6.48 48.34 27.78
C VAL A 629 5.77 47.95 26.48
N MET A 630 4.62 48.58 26.24
CA MET A 630 3.70 48.39 25.12
C MET A 630 4.16 49.01 23.77
N HIS A 631 3.49 48.50 22.72
CA HIS A 631 3.07 49.11 21.45
C HIS A 631 3.90 48.90 20.16
N ASP A 632 3.35 48.01 19.33
CA ASP A 632 2.84 48.26 17.96
C ASP A 632 3.82 48.57 16.82
N ALA A 633 4.01 47.60 15.91
CA ALA A 633 3.69 47.70 14.48
C ALA A 633 4.41 46.60 13.66
N GLY A 634 3.64 45.81 12.90
CA GLY A 634 4.01 45.35 11.55
C GLY A 634 4.73 44.00 11.38
N ASN A 635 4.02 43.09 10.68
CA ASN A 635 4.51 41.97 9.85
C ASN A 635 5.30 40.84 10.55
N GLY A 636 4.95 39.55 10.43
CA GLY A 636 4.14 38.87 9.43
C GLY A 636 4.95 37.70 8.85
N LEU A 637 4.29 36.54 8.74
CA LEU A 637 4.63 35.44 7.81
C LEU A 637 5.61 34.33 8.22
N VAL A 638 5.97 34.13 9.50
CA VAL A 638 6.86 33.02 9.90
C VAL A 638 6.29 32.11 11.00
N ASP A 639 5.36 32.58 11.83
CA ASP A 639 4.87 31.82 13.00
C ASP A 639 3.69 30.87 12.75
N ASP A 640 3.08 30.89 11.56
CA ASP A 640 1.89 30.06 11.25
C ASP A 640 2.19 28.75 10.52
N PHE A 641 3.47 28.43 10.26
CA PHE A 641 3.76 27.39 9.28
C PHE A 641 3.71 25.95 9.79
N LEU A 642 3.83 25.65 11.09
CA LEU A 642 3.83 24.27 11.58
C LEU A 642 3.31 24.05 13.04
N ASN A 643 2.45 24.94 13.57
CA ASN A 643 1.76 24.69 14.84
C ASN A 643 0.49 23.83 14.63
N LEU A 644 0.56 22.52 14.92
CA LEU A 644 -0.57 21.57 14.79
C LEU A 644 -1.07 20.98 16.13
N ASP A 645 -0.71 21.57 17.27
CA ASP A 645 -1.16 21.09 18.61
C ASP A 645 -2.13 22.05 19.34
N GLY A 646 -2.71 23.02 18.62
CA GLY A 646 -3.49 24.11 19.22
C GLY A 646 -5.00 24.06 18.99
N MET A 647 -5.69 22.95 19.23
CA MET A 647 -7.17 22.96 19.29
C MET A 647 -7.71 22.02 20.37
N ASP A 648 -7.62 22.42 21.63
CA ASP A 648 -8.66 22.07 22.62
C ASP A 648 -8.65 23.03 23.81
N GLY A 649 -9.73 23.81 23.93
CA GLY A 649 -9.89 24.81 24.98
C GLY A 649 -11.32 25.31 25.11
N GLY A 650 -12.20 24.47 25.65
CA GLY A 650 -13.33 24.90 26.50
C GLY A 650 -14.71 25.06 25.84
N PHE A 651 -15.67 24.20 26.21
CA PHE A 651 -16.81 24.66 27.02
C PHE A 651 -17.55 23.48 27.66
N GLN A 652 -17.82 23.63 28.95
CA GLN A 652 -18.53 22.68 29.81
C GLN A 652 -19.98 23.13 29.95
N GLY A 653 -20.93 22.21 29.81
CA GLY A 653 -22.22 22.22 30.52
C GLY A 653 -23.47 22.69 29.76
N GLY A 654 -24.55 21.92 29.91
CA GLY A 654 -25.91 22.47 29.93
C GLY A 654 -26.96 21.77 29.06
N VAL A 655 -27.88 21.06 29.70
CA VAL A 655 -29.05 20.37 29.15
C VAL A 655 -30.13 21.36 28.67
N GLY A 656 -30.79 21.12 27.52
CA GLY A 656 -32.02 21.82 27.13
C GLY A 656 -32.40 21.64 25.65
N GLY A 657 -33.63 21.23 25.36
CA GLY A 657 -34.03 20.70 24.05
C GLY A 657 -34.63 21.66 23.02
N ILE A 658 -35.12 21.03 21.93
CA ILE A 658 -36.05 21.48 20.88
C ILE A 658 -35.50 22.44 19.80
N GLY A 659 -35.40 21.88 18.58
CA GLY A 659 -35.83 22.48 17.30
C GLY A 659 -35.17 23.76 16.78
N GLY A 660 -34.45 23.67 15.66
CA GLY A 660 -34.16 24.85 14.83
C GLY A 660 -33.07 24.69 13.78
N GLY A 661 -33.48 24.83 12.50
CA GLY A 661 -32.73 25.41 11.36
C GLY A 661 -31.24 25.13 11.16
N TYR A 662 -30.90 24.38 10.11
CA TYR A 662 -29.57 24.43 9.49
C TYR A 662 -29.37 25.79 8.81
N SER A 663 -28.41 26.58 9.27
CA SER A 663 -27.79 27.67 8.50
C SER A 663 -26.29 27.45 8.44
N GLY A 664 -25.85 26.80 7.36
CA GLY A 664 -24.43 26.63 7.03
C GLY A 664 -23.99 27.69 6.02
N GLN A 665 -22.93 28.44 6.33
CA GLN A 665 -22.21 29.21 5.33
C GLN A 665 -21.49 28.23 4.40
N GLY A 666 -22.00 28.08 3.18
CA GLY A 666 -21.37 27.32 2.11
C GLY A 666 -20.64 28.29 1.18
N GLU A 667 -19.38 27.99 0.89
CA GLU A 667 -18.68 28.61 -0.24
C GLU A 667 -19.12 27.93 -1.53
N TYR A 668 -19.69 28.72 -2.44
CA TYR A 668 -20.04 28.31 -3.79
C TYR A 668 -18.87 28.65 -4.72
N PHE A 669 -18.37 27.67 -5.46
CA PHE A 669 -17.45 27.93 -6.57
C PHE A 669 -18.19 27.83 -7.91
N ARG A 670 -17.85 28.74 -8.83
CA ARG A 670 -18.34 28.79 -10.21
C ARG A 670 -17.46 27.95 -11.13
#